data_AF-A0A239R160-F1
#
_entry.id   AF-A0A239R160-F1
#
_cell.length_a   1.000
_cell.length_b   1.000
_cell.length_c   1.000
_cell.angle_alpha   90.00
_cell.angle_beta   90.00
_cell.angle_gamma   90.00
#
_symmetry.space_group_name_H-M   'P 1'
#
loop_
_entity.id
_entity.type
_entity.pdbx_description
1 polymer ?
#
loop_
_entity_poly.entity_id
_entity_poly.type
_entity_poly.pdbx_seq_one_letter_code
_entity_poly.pdbx_strand_id
1 'polypeptide(L)'
;MKEVDNIVNEINQINVEPESGIKYAYTVSLPGAALSYISSLGTDTEKAQEYQETQDSKLLRGIDEYDGEEAMIETAFVSDKLKGTTFYNANGNPLYGLKVNDEELVAEYQDKIRKAADNIENSIDKSYGNDETDMKMKAFIKTTTSDLIKKTIDGFSPESLCYRTPIAMGLNTISACVSNNTTNGKLKDNMKKWQYKFPVYDFVIEGNELEKTLISYYKEKDQNGGVLAPEKEDDYRQKIYDNLVSTMTYYNRVMAASENIKLNAEIKADLVTDALNDAIHLHPLSARGTVAFNAALETYKAGLENGWPMEDLASVSAFATIAHTLKAKAICNRATDAATFKMYDTPQYESKEHQAYVESMNQLFEDFKAKPLTSAEERTKFLDDMHKKIQEGVEKKYIKSAANKNENEKEKKNESKTVDYYYNQSVANRIKYEKFIQQKKAPAVHKKVEVGPERRIVRIYADLTAKRTDLRFSSENKEHKNLRLAVEDLRKFYRENPAPGPNATKADIAKYNMRYLTKLEQVSHYSDIYKKTHKDPSSKGGKARLKGAVEFGDFAASEKFEIEKQLKANKLTVPDNEKNRKDMRKSLEKMLKGLNARHRGTLHREALDSKEMTLLKDKTTEAIEYLKVNRGVNLFEDEKFGQIMNELSECSNNYTKAKKDVARENFRKELVDESLPKGSEERLAQEREVIKKMKAWKPKTQMGQSRFNAAQDVSSFCKEFKNNQKEYNYALEGHPSLDAKQIAEEADKPYEAGVDEILNYYKKYPSCIREHFKKNLVNDKSFKAACAPIECDGISEEDFALVAYAAILNTDTIPDASLDKKSQNKSPEVTKKDRIRQNRTMYSLDIGGGKSARENCINHFGEDFIKPARLKAKEVLEQYKAGNKEPLINILAEGISESSYECMHSSHMFGGRRNAYCLGVGLLDRLIDYSKREPGLYDAVMAKLTPEAKQNIDDTLNLKEYLDKCIASEKKLDDAVKNNITLSEAEKKQCLKDIVTYDFLSVNHDKFRDEQVENDMACKEFKAKYDNLTMDIITGKITDMTADDLIKIDTKLEQAARKPIAQVHGRLRTEEGRKKLDEAVQPLVDAIPANVPEKDLQSAAMNFGENLKTEMGRAKVEAAAAKREQFIQMQNNKKIEEPKAMGPA
;
A
#
# COMPACT_ATOMS: atom_id res chain seq x y z
N MET A 1 42.08 33.34 20.62
CA MET A 1 42.92 33.66 19.45
C MET A 1 44.38 33.27 19.69
N LYS A 2 45.12 33.83 20.66
CA LYS A 2 46.52 33.40 20.91
C LYS A 2 46.72 31.92 21.27
N GLU A 3 45.76 31.29 21.96
CA GLU A 3 45.75 29.83 22.21
C GLU A 3 45.42 29.01 20.94
N VAL A 4 44.55 29.54 20.08
CA VAL A 4 44.23 28.95 18.77
C VAL A 4 45.44 29.05 17.86
N ASP A 5 46.13 30.19 17.85
CA ASP A 5 47.39 30.37 17.12
C ASP A 5 48.48 29.43 17.64
N ASN A 6 48.55 29.15 18.95
CA ASN A 6 49.51 28.19 19.51
C ASN A 6 49.18 26.73 19.18
N ILE A 7 47.91 26.31 19.25
CA ILE A 7 47.48 24.95 18.86
C ILE A 7 47.62 24.75 17.35
N VAL A 8 47.25 25.77 16.56
CA VAL A 8 47.45 25.79 15.10
C VAL A 8 48.95 25.78 14.79
N ASN A 9 49.80 26.47 15.55
CA ASN A 9 51.26 26.44 15.36
C ASN A 9 51.90 25.12 15.79
N GLU A 10 51.43 24.45 16.85
CA GLU A 10 51.90 23.09 17.23
C GLU A 10 51.45 22.03 16.20
N ILE A 11 50.24 22.15 15.64
CA ILE A 11 49.76 21.28 14.55
C ILE A 11 50.49 21.60 13.23
N ASN A 12 50.76 22.88 12.95
CA ASN A 12 51.51 23.33 11.76
C ASN A 12 53.02 23.06 11.86
N GLN A 13 53.56 22.72 13.04
CA GLN A 13 54.95 22.25 13.19
C GLN A 13 55.16 20.84 12.61
N ILE A 14 54.08 20.13 12.25
CA ILE A 14 54.18 19.06 11.26
C ILE A 14 54.31 19.75 9.91
N ASN A 15 55.56 20.09 9.56
CA ASN A 15 55.98 20.48 8.21
C ASN A 15 55.71 19.31 7.24
N VAL A 16 54.45 19.09 6.89
CA VAL A 16 54.11 18.29 5.73
C VAL A 16 54.18 19.24 4.55
N GLU A 17 55.19 19.10 3.69
CA GLU A 17 55.09 19.64 2.34
C GLU A 17 53.86 18.98 1.68
N PRO A 18 52.70 19.68 1.54
CA PRO A 18 51.43 18.99 1.71
C PRO A 18 50.83 18.32 0.47
N GLU A 19 51.49 18.36 -0.69
CA GLU A 19 50.89 17.85 -1.95
C GLU A 19 51.81 16.93 -2.75
N SER A 20 53.12 16.97 -2.53
CA SER A 20 54.08 16.03 -3.14
C SER A 20 54.25 14.73 -2.33
N GLY A 21 54.13 14.79 -0.99
CA GLY A 21 54.45 13.67 -0.10
C GLY A 21 53.35 12.60 0.10
N ILE A 22 52.07 12.94 -0.11
CA ILE A 22 50.94 12.00 0.14
C ILE A 22 50.62 11.13 -1.08
N LYS A 23 51.23 11.42 -2.25
CA LYS A 23 50.87 10.80 -3.54
C LYS A 23 50.96 9.26 -3.58
N TYR A 24 51.61 8.62 -2.61
CA TYR A 24 52.13 7.26 -2.78
C TYR A 24 51.81 6.30 -1.61
N ALA A 25 50.55 6.30 -1.15
CA ALA A 25 50.00 5.28 -0.24
C ALA A 25 49.72 3.95 -1.00
N TYR A 26 50.77 3.31 -1.52
CA TYR A 26 50.68 2.13 -2.40
C TYR A 26 50.43 0.79 -1.67
N THR A 27 50.87 0.68 -0.42
CA THR A 27 51.20 -0.63 0.19
C THR A 27 50.01 -1.43 0.72
N VAL A 28 48.84 -0.82 0.92
CA VAL A 28 47.66 -1.51 1.48
C VAL A 28 46.63 -1.87 0.40
N SER A 29 46.41 -0.97 -0.57
CA SER A 29 45.34 -1.13 -1.57
C SER A 29 45.68 -2.11 -2.70
N LEU A 30 46.95 -2.18 -3.15
CA LEU A 30 47.35 -3.07 -4.26
C LEU A 30 47.28 -4.57 -3.91
N PRO A 31 47.82 -5.03 -2.76
CA PRO A 31 47.70 -6.45 -2.41
C PRO A 31 46.24 -6.87 -2.17
N GLY A 32 45.42 -5.98 -1.59
CA GLY A 32 43.99 -6.22 -1.40
C GLY A 32 43.23 -6.37 -2.72
N ALA A 33 43.53 -5.54 -3.72
CA ALA A 33 42.96 -5.66 -5.07
C ALA A 33 43.38 -6.98 -5.76
N ALA A 34 44.64 -7.39 -5.62
CA ALA A 34 45.15 -8.65 -6.15
C ALA A 34 44.46 -9.86 -5.51
N LEU A 35 44.34 -9.88 -4.18
CA LEU A 35 43.61 -10.92 -3.45
C LEU A 35 42.14 -10.97 -3.82
N SER A 36 41.50 -9.81 -4.02
CA SER A 36 40.13 -9.72 -4.50
C SER A 36 39.99 -10.35 -5.88
N TYR A 37 40.92 -10.08 -6.80
CA TYR A 37 40.90 -10.70 -8.13
C TYR A 37 41.09 -12.22 -8.07
N ILE A 38 42.05 -12.71 -7.26
CA ILE A 38 42.25 -14.15 -7.02
C ILE A 38 40.96 -14.81 -6.49
N SER A 39 40.30 -14.19 -5.51
CA SER A 39 39.02 -14.67 -4.97
C SER A 39 37.93 -14.71 -6.06
N SER A 40 37.91 -13.73 -6.97
CA SER A 40 36.97 -13.71 -8.09
C SER A 40 37.22 -14.80 -9.14
N LEU A 41 38.41 -15.40 -9.18
CA LEU A 41 38.71 -16.57 -10.01
C LEU A 41 38.28 -17.89 -9.35
N GLY A 42 37.95 -17.85 -8.05
CA GLY A 42 37.72 -19.03 -7.21
C GLY A 42 39.06 -19.55 -6.68
N THR A 43 39.34 -19.33 -5.39
CA THR A 43 40.66 -19.56 -4.76
C THR A 43 41.26 -20.94 -4.98
N ASP A 44 40.42 -21.97 -5.15
CA ASP A 44 40.85 -23.37 -5.32
C ASP A 44 40.84 -23.83 -6.79
N THR A 45 40.71 -22.91 -7.75
CA THR A 45 40.68 -23.23 -9.18
C THR A 45 42.07 -23.18 -9.80
N GLU A 46 42.27 -23.98 -10.86
CA GLU A 46 43.50 -23.97 -11.68
C GLU A 46 43.82 -22.54 -12.18
N LYS A 47 42.81 -21.77 -12.60
CA LYS A 47 42.98 -20.38 -13.02
C LYS A 47 43.50 -19.45 -11.91
N ALA A 48 43.05 -19.64 -10.68
CA ALA A 48 43.53 -18.84 -9.55
C ALA A 48 44.98 -19.21 -9.19
N GLN A 49 45.33 -20.50 -9.25
CA GLN A 49 46.70 -20.98 -9.05
C GLN A 49 47.63 -20.48 -10.16
N GLU A 50 47.22 -20.59 -11.43
CA GLU A 50 47.95 -20.05 -12.58
C GLU A 50 48.21 -18.54 -12.43
N TYR A 51 47.18 -17.76 -12.07
CA TYR A 51 47.36 -16.32 -11.87
C TYR A 51 48.31 -16.02 -10.70
N GLN A 52 48.25 -16.76 -9.60
CA GLN A 52 49.12 -16.55 -8.44
C GLN A 52 50.61 -16.61 -8.81
N GLU A 53 50.98 -17.46 -9.76
CA GLU A 53 52.34 -17.65 -10.27
C GLU A 53 52.77 -16.59 -11.30
N THR A 54 51.84 -15.78 -11.82
CA THR A 54 52.17 -14.73 -12.80
C THR A 54 53.00 -13.60 -12.20
N GLN A 55 53.82 -12.96 -13.05
CA GLN A 55 54.57 -11.77 -12.66
C GLN A 55 53.66 -10.60 -12.23
N ASP A 56 52.48 -10.45 -12.86
CA ASP A 56 51.49 -9.44 -12.48
C ASP A 56 51.00 -9.65 -11.03
N SER A 57 50.72 -10.90 -10.63
CA SER A 57 50.32 -11.25 -9.27
C SER A 57 51.43 -10.99 -8.26
N LYS A 58 52.67 -11.44 -8.56
CA LYS A 58 53.84 -11.24 -7.69
C LYS A 58 54.14 -9.75 -7.49
N LEU A 59 54.09 -8.95 -8.57
CA LEU A 59 54.25 -7.50 -8.56
C LEU A 59 53.22 -6.81 -7.66
N LEU A 60 51.92 -7.12 -7.83
CA LEU A 60 50.85 -6.47 -7.06
C LEU A 60 50.82 -6.88 -5.58
N ARG A 61 51.35 -8.07 -5.23
CA ARG A 61 51.46 -8.57 -3.86
C ARG A 61 52.73 -8.10 -3.15
N GLY A 62 53.67 -7.48 -3.87
CA GLY A 62 54.98 -7.08 -3.32
C GLY A 62 55.83 -8.29 -2.89
N ILE A 63 55.75 -9.40 -3.64
CA ILE A 63 56.62 -10.57 -3.45
C ILE A 63 57.79 -10.41 -4.42
N ASP A 64 58.90 -9.86 -3.92
CA ASP A 64 60.13 -9.62 -4.68
C ASP A 64 60.93 -10.91 -4.91
N GLU A 65 60.55 -11.65 -5.94
CA GLU A 65 61.49 -12.46 -6.72
C GLU A 65 61.47 -11.91 -8.15
N TYR A 66 62.04 -10.73 -8.33
CA TYR A 66 62.38 -10.23 -9.67
C TYR A 66 63.89 -10.27 -9.82
N ASP A 67 64.35 -11.03 -10.82
CA ASP A 67 65.75 -11.35 -11.08
C ASP A 67 66.66 -10.10 -11.13
N GLY A 68 67.40 -9.82 -10.05
CA GLY A 68 68.76 -9.31 -10.13
C GLY A 68 69.14 -7.98 -9.47
N GLU A 69 68.22 -7.13 -9.02
CA GLU A 69 68.54 -5.84 -8.35
C GLU A 69 67.55 -5.60 -7.20
N GLU A 70 67.93 -4.78 -6.19
CA GLU A 70 67.09 -4.46 -5.03
C GLU A 70 65.62 -4.21 -5.40
N ALA A 71 64.69 -4.65 -4.56
CA ALA A 71 63.25 -4.48 -4.73
C ALA A 71 62.92 -3.07 -5.23
N MET A 72 62.39 -2.95 -6.46
CA MET A 72 62.13 -1.66 -7.13
C MET A 72 61.34 -0.67 -6.23
N ILE A 73 60.49 -1.19 -5.34
CA ILE A 73 59.75 -0.42 -4.34
C ILE A 73 60.66 0.12 -3.22
N GLU A 74 61.59 -0.70 -2.71
CA GLU A 74 62.53 -0.31 -1.64
C GLU A 74 63.58 0.70 -2.13
N THR A 75 63.87 0.72 -3.43
CA THR A 75 64.73 1.73 -4.06
C THR A 75 63.96 3.00 -4.45
N ALA A 76 62.70 2.87 -4.91
CA ALA A 76 61.85 4.00 -5.29
C ALA A 76 61.31 4.78 -4.08
N PHE A 77 61.15 4.14 -2.93
CA PHE A 77 60.61 4.74 -1.70
C PHE A 77 61.52 4.49 -0.49
N VAL A 78 61.53 5.42 0.46
CA VAL A 78 62.26 5.24 1.72
C VAL A 78 61.62 4.09 2.53
N SER A 79 62.35 2.98 2.73
CA SER A 79 61.80 1.72 3.29
C SER A 79 61.46 1.75 4.79
N ASP A 80 61.85 2.78 5.52
CA ASP A 80 61.48 2.94 6.93
C ASP A 80 60.01 3.36 7.07
N LYS A 81 59.12 2.38 7.30
CA LYS A 81 57.68 2.56 7.63
C LYS A 81 57.38 3.60 8.73
N LEU A 82 58.38 3.99 9.53
CA LEU A 82 58.29 4.93 10.65
C LEU A 82 58.78 6.37 10.34
N LYS A 83 59.31 6.63 9.13
CA LYS A 83 59.80 7.96 8.71
C LYS A 83 58.89 8.67 7.69
N GLY A 84 57.78 8.05 7.30
CA GLY A 84 56.77 8.64 6.41
C GLY A 84 55.91 9.70 7.09
N THR A 85 55.17 10.49 6.31
CA THR A 85 54.19 11.43 6.85
C THR A 85 52.97 10.66 7.37
N THR A 86 52.69 10.78 8.67
CA THR A 86 51.45 10.24 9.26
C THR A 86 50.26 11.15 8.94
N PHE A 87 49.16 10.57 8.49
CA PHE A 87 47.86 11.24 8.34
C PHE A 87 46.76 10.34 8.90
N TYR A 88 45.56 10.88 9.11
CA TYR A 88 44.44 10.13 9.69
C TYR A 88 43.33 9.97 8.66
N ASN A 89 42.63 8.84 8.73
CA ASN A 89 41.38 8.65 7.96
C ASN A 89 40.15 9.06 8.77
N ALA A 90 38.98 9.03 8.12
CA ALA A 90 37.71 9.44 8.71
C ALA A 90 37.26 8.59 9.92
N ASN A 91 37.86 7.42 10.14
CA ASN A 91 37.65 6.58 11.32
C ASN A 91 38.68 6.86 12.44
N GLY A 92 39.61 7.80 12.24
CA GLY A 92 40.66 8.17 13.19
C GLY A 92 41.82 7.17 13.24
N ASN A 93 41.98 6.28 12.25
CA ASN A 93 43.16 5.40 12.19
C ASN A 93 44.32 6.14 11.52
N PRO A 94 45.55 6.03 12.06
CA PRO A 94 46.74 6.56 11.43
C PRO A 94 47.07 5.76 10.16
N LEU A 95 47.51 6.47 9.14
CA LEU A 95 47.98 5.99 7.85
C LEU A 95 49.33 6.66 7.55
N TYR A 96 50.14 6.02 6.71
CA TYR A 96 51.50 6.47 6.43
C TYR A 96 51.67 6.72 4.92
N GLY A 97 52.09 7.93 4.58
CA GLY A 97 52.55 8.27 3.22
C GLY A 97 54.02 7.88 3.05
N LEU A 98 54.34 7.16 1.97
CA LEU A 98 55.71 6.82 1.64
C LEU A 98 56.43 8.02 1.02
N LYS A 99 57.68 8.26 1.46
CA LYS A 99 58.54 9.29 0.87
C LYS A 99 59.20 8.76 -0.40
N VAL A 100 59.14 9.53 -1.48
CA VAL A 100 59.85 9.24 -2.73
C VAL A 100 61.35 9.34 -2.51
N ASN A 101 62.08 8.33 -2.97
CA ASN A 101 63.53 8.33 -3.07
C ASN A 101 63.97 8.63 -4.52
N ASP A 102 63.29 8.05 -5.51
CA ASP A 102 63.59 8.21 -6.94
C ASP A 102 62.30 8.37 -7.78
N GLU A 103 62.12 9.51 -8.44
CA GLU A 103 60.91 9.80 -9.23
C GLU A 103 60.82 9.00 -10.55
N GLU A 104 61.96 8.67 -11.18
CA GLU A 104 61.99 7.92 -12.44
C GLU A 104 61.60 6.46 -12.19
N LEU A 105 62.14 5.85 -11.13
CA LEU A 105 61.76 4.50 -10.71
C LEU A 105 60.29 4.42 -10.28
N VAL A 106 59.76 5.46 -9.64
CA VAL A 106 58.32 5.53 -9.33
C VAL A 106 57.48 5.52 -10.62
N ALA A 107 57.89 6.29 -11.65
CA ALA A 107 57.16 6.33 -12.92
C ALA A 107 57.20 4.97 -13.65
N GLU A 108 58.35 4.29 -13.65
CA GLU A 108 58.48 2.95 -14.23
C GLU A 108 57.64 1.92 -13.47
N TYR A 109 57.63 1.97 -12.13
CA TYR A 109 56.80 1.10 -11.29
C TYR A 109 55.30 1.32 -11.55
N GLN A 110 54.87 2.58 -11.67
CA GLN A 110 53.49 2.93 -12.02
C GLN A 110 53.08 2.38 -13.39
N ASP A 111 53.94 2.46 -14.41
CA ASP A 111 53.66 1.92 -15.75
C ASP A 111 53.50 0.39 -15.73
N LYS A 112 54.37 -0.31 -14.98
CA LYS A 112 54.27 -1.77 -14.77
C LYS A 112 52.96 -2.16 -14.10
N ILE A 113 52.57 -1.50 -13.00
CA ILE A 113 51.30 -1.77 -12.33
C ILE A 113 50.10 -1.45 -13.23
N ARG A 114 50.18 -0.37 -14.02
CA ARG A 114 49.11 0.00 -14.96
C ARG A 114 48.86 -1.10 -15.99
N LYS A 115 49.94 -1.68 -16.54
CA LYS A 115 49.84 -2.84 -17.45
C LYS A 115 49.20 -4.05 -16.78
N ALA A 116 49.58 -4.37 -15.54
CA ALA A 116 48.95 -5.45 -14.78
C ALA A 116 47.44 -5.20 -14.57
N ALA A 117 47.04 -3.96 -14.26
CA ALA A 117 45.64 -3.59 -14.12
C ALA A 117 44.85 -3.74 -15.44
N ASP A 118 45.45 -3.35 -16.57
CA ASP A 118 44.86 -3.53 -17.91
C ASP A 118 44.73 -5.02 -18.28
N ASN A 119 45.69 -5.86 -17.89
CA ASN A 119 45.62 -7.31 -18.07
C ASN A 119 44.47 -7.93 -17.28
N ILE A 120 44.32 -7.56 -16.00
CA ILE A 120 43.18 -7.98 -15.15
C ILE A 120 41.86 -7.56 -15.78
N GLU A 121 41.74 -6.30 -16.21
CA GLU A 121 40.51 -5.80 -16.81
C GLU A 121 40.14 -6.57 -18.09
N ASN A 122 41.12 -6.80 -18.96
CA ASN A 122 40.95 -7.60 -20.18
C ASN A 122 40.54 -9.04 -19.88
N SER A 123 41.08 -9.63 -18.81
CA SER A 123 40.71 -10.97 -18.36
C SER A 123 39.25 -11.02 -17.87
N ILE A 124 38.82 -10.05 -17.06
CA ILE A 124 37.43 -9.93 -16.58
C ILE A 124 36.47 -9.81 -17.77
N ASP A 125 36.79 -8.95 -18.75
CA ASP A 125 35.92 -8.72 -19.91
C ASP A 125 35.76 -9.97 -20.78
N LYS A 126 36.80 -10.81 -20.89
CA LYS A 126 36.78 -12.06 -21.65
C LYS A 126 36.18 -13.24 -20.88
N SER A 127 36.23 -13.23 -19.55
CA SER A 127 35.89 -14.40 -18.72
C SER A 127 34.38 -14.58 -18.48
N TYR A 128 33.59 -13.53 -18.66
CA TYR A 128 32.14 -13.57 -18.39
C TYR A 128 31.33 -13.16 -19.63
N GLY A 129 30.06 -13.57 -19.69
CA GLY A 129 29.15 -13.22 -20.78
C GLY A 129 28.83 -11.72 -20.84
N ASN A 130 27.95 -11.34 -21.76
CA ASN A 130 27.48 -9.96 -21.93
C ASN A 130 25.97 -9.83 -21.61
N ASP A 131 25.41 -10.74 -20.80
CA ASP A 131 24.06 -10.55 -20.28
C ASP A 131 24.04 -9.50 -19.15
N GLU A 132 22.84 -9.05 -18.77
CA GLU A 132 22.63 -7.98 -17.78
C GLU A 132 23.30 -8.27 -16.43
N THR A 133 23.20 -9.51 -15.94
CA THR A 133 23.84 -9.88 -14.68
C THR A 133 25.35 -10.00 -14.85
N ASP A 134 25.84 -10.50 -15.99
CA ASP A 134 27.27 -10.58 -16.26
C ASP A 134 27.92 -9.20 -16.39
N MET A 135 27.25 -8.23 -17.02
CA MET A 135 27.74 -6.84 -17.10
C MET A 135 27.87 -6.21 -15.72
N LYS A 136 26.87 -6.40 -14.84
CA LYS A 136 26.94 -5.97 -13.44
C LYS A 136 28.05 -6.66 -12.69
N MET A 137 28.19 -7.98 -12.86
CA MET A 137 29.24 -8.76 -12.22
C MET A 137 30.64 -8.27 -12.64
N LYS A 138 30.86 -8.00 -13.94
CA LYS A 138 32.09 -7.38 -14.45
C LYS A 138 32.35 -6.03 -13.79
N ALA A 139 31.35 -5.16 -13.72
CA ALA A 139 31.49 -3.84 -13.09
C ALA A 139 31.85 -3.92 -11.60
N PHE A 140 31.23 -4.85 -10.86
CA PHE A 140 31.53 -5.10 -9.45
C PHE A 140 32.96 -5.64 -9.25
N ILE A 141 33.39 -6.63 -10.05
CA ILE A 141 34.74 -7.19 -9.95
C ILE A 141 35.79 -6.12 -10.32
N LYS A 142 35.59 -5.36 -11.39
CA LYS A 142 36.49 -4.25 -11.78
C LYS A 142 36.63 -3.22 -10.66
N THR A 143 35.52 -2.86 -10.00
CA THR A 143 35.48 -1.91 -8.89
C THR A 143 36.41 -2.32 -7.73
N THR A 144 36.47 -3.62 -7.41
CA THR A 144 37.30 -4.15 -6.30
C THR A 144 38.70 -4.58 -6.74
N THR A 145 39.04 -4.45 -8.03
CA THR A 145 40.29 -4.94 -8.61
C THR A 145 40.97 -3.87 -9.48
N SER A 146 40.78 -3.90 -10.81
CA SER A 146 41.48 -3.06 -11.78
C SER A 146 41.23 -1.57 -11.57
N ASP A 147 40.02 -1.14 -11.24
CA ASP A 147 39.71 0.27 -10.97
C ASP A 147 40.41 0.75 -9.69
N LEU A 148 40.48 -0.12 -8.67
CA LEU A 148 41.18 0.16 -7.41
C LEU A 148 42.68 0.31 -7.63
N ILE A 149 43.27 -0.53 -8.48
CA ILE A 149 44.68 -0.43 -8.87
C ILE A 149 44.92 0.88 -9.63
N LYS A 150 44.11 1.17 -10.65
CA LYS A 150 44.24 2.37 -11.51
C LYS A 150 44.12 3.67 -10.73
N LYS A 151 43.18 3.78 -9.78
CA LYS A 151 43.08 4.99 -8.94
C LYS A 151 44.23 5.11 -7.94
N THR A 152 44.73 3.98 -7.42
CA THR A 152 45.88 3.95 -6.52
C THR A 152 47.15 4.45 -7.22
N ILE A 153 47.43 3.99 -8.44
CA ILE A 153 48.59 4.48 -9.21
C ILE A 153 48.46 5.93 -9.63
N ASP A 154 47.24 6.44 -9.80
CA ASP A 154 46.99 7.86 -10.10
C ASP A 154 47.13 8.77 -8.87
N GLY A 155 47.49 8.21 -7.71
CA GLY A 155 47.68 8.94 -6.45
C GLY A 155 46.40 9.14 -5.64
N PHE A 156 45.29 8.51 -6.05
CA PHE A 156 43.97 8.61 -5.44
C PHE A 156 43.49 7.27 -4.89
N SER A 157 44.35 6.54 -4.16
CA SER A 157 43.89 5.40 -3.36
C SER A 157 42.77 5.84 -2.41
N PRO A 158 41.84 4.95 -2.01
CA PRO A 158 40.80 5.29 -1.03
C PRO A 158 41.36 5.97 0.23
N GLU A 159 42.52 5.51 0.69
CA GLU A 159 43.26 6.09 1.81
C GLU A 159 43.73 7.53 1.53
N SER A 160 44.37 7.77 0.37
CA SER A 160 44.84 9.10 -0.04
C SER A 160 43.68 10.07 -0.28
N LEU A 161 42.64 9.61 -0.99
CA LEU A 161 41.46 10.44 -1.27
C LEU A 161 40.69 10.77 0.02
N CYS A 162 40.74 9.90 1.04
CA CYS A 162 40.17 10.17 2.36
C CYS A 162 40.80 11.39 3.04
N TYR A 163 42.06 11.75 2.72
CA TYR A 163 42.67 13.00 3.20
C TYR A 163 41.89 14.24 2.74
N ARG A 164 41.26 14.18 1.56
CA ARG A 164 40.47 15.27 0.97
C ARG A 164 38.99 15.16 1.27
N THR A 165 38.44 13.94 1.21
CA THR A 165 37.01 13.70 1.37
C THR A 165 36.72 12.39 2.11
N PRO A 166 35.92 12.40 3.19
CA PRO A 166 35.59 11.18 3.94
C PRO A 166 34.73 10.18 3.16
N ILE A 167 34.16 10.58 2.00
CA ILE A 167 33.37 9.69 1.13
C ILE A 167 34.21 8.49 0.66
N ALA A 168 35.50 8.70 0.35
CA ALA A 168 36.37 7.67 -0.24
C ALA A 168 36.64 6.46 0.66
N MET A 169 36.49 6.63 1.98
CA MET A 169 36.74 5.53 2.93
C MET A 169 35.59 4.51 2.97
N GLY A 170 34.37 4.94 2.62
CA GLY A 170 33.17 4.12 2.76
C GLY A 170 33.16 2.95 1.80
N LEU A 171 33.46 3.18 0.53
CA LEU A 171 33.46 2.13 -0.48
C LEU A 171 34.39 0.99 -0.09
N ASN A 172 35.63 1.31 0.32
CA ASN A 172 36.63 0.31 0.71
C ASN A 172 36.13 -0.53 1.91
N THR A 173 35.56 0.13 2.92
CA THR A 173 35.02 -0.53 4.12
C THR A 173 33.89 -1.50 3.76
N ILE A 174 33.02 -1.11 2.82
CA ILE A 174 31.89 -1.94 2.38
C ILE A 174 32.34 -3.07 1.46
N SER A 175 33.18 -2.79 0.45
CA SER A 175 33.66 -3.80 -0.49
C SER A 175 34.42 -4.91 0.20
N ALA A 176 35.14 -4.60 1.28
CA ALA A 176 35.83 -5.60 2.10
C ALA A 176 34.89 -6.57 2.85
N CYS A 177 33.61 -6.23 2.99
CA CYS A 177 32.61 -7.08 3.65
C CYS A 177 31.75 -7.88 2.66
N VAL A 178 31.84 -7.62 1.36
CA VAL A 178 31.00 -8.25 0.33
C VAL A 178 31.77 -9.36 -0.36
N SER A 179 31.15 -10.54 -0.48
CA SER A 179 31.78 -11.67 -1.17
C SER A 179 31.79 -11.46 -2.69
N ASN A 180 32.92 -11.76 -3.32
CA ASN A 180 33.09 -11.75 -4.77
C ASN A 180 33.29 -13.16 -5.37
N ASN A 181 32.86 -14.21 -4.66
CA ASN A 181 33.04 -15.59 -5.06
C ASN A 181 32.22 -15.96 -6.31
N THR A 182 32.90 -16.23 -7.43
CA THR A 182 32.25 -16.61 -8.70
C THR A 182 32.11 -18.11 -8.91
N THR A 183 32.63 -18.94 -8.00
CA THR A 183 32.61 -20.40 -8.09
C THR A 183 31.19 -20.91 -8.32
N ASN A 184 31.00 -21.79 -9.30
CA ASN A 184 29.70 -22.35 -9.68
C ASN A 184 28.60 -21.30 -9.97
N GLY A 185 28.98 -20.07 -10.40
CA GLY A 185 28.02 -19.00 -10.68
C GLY A 185 27.46 -18.30 -9.44
N LYS A 186 28.03 -18.54 -8.24
CA LYS A 186 27.48 -18.07 -6.97
C LYS A 186 27.28 -16.55 -6.91
N LEU A 187 28.25 -15.75 -7.35
CA LEU A 187 28.11 -14.29 -7.42
C LEU A 187 26.95 -13.87 -8.34
N LYS A 188 26.82 -14.49 -9.52
CA LYS A 188 25.74 -14.22 -10.48
C LYS A 188 24.37 -14.55 -9.89
N ASP A 189 24.25 -15.69 -9.21
CA ASP A 189 23.01 -16.11 -8.56
C ASP A 189 22.66 -15.23 -7.35
N ASN A 190 23.65 -14.85 -6.55
CA ASN A 190 23.48 -13.93 -5.43
C ASN A 190 23.04 -12.54 -5.91
N MET A 191 23.67 -12.00 -6.96
CA MET A 191 23.22 -10.74 -7.57
C MET A 191 21.75 -10.81 -7.99
N LYS A 192 21.33 -11.89 -8.69
CA LYS A 192 19.93 -12.08 -9.09
C LYS A 192 18.97 -12.21 -7.92
N LYS A 193 19.34 -12.97 -6.89
CA LYS A 193 18.50 -13.26 -5.71
C LYS A 193 18.34 -12.04 -4.81
N TRP A 194 19.39 -11.24 -4.64
CA TRP A 194 19.47 -10.21 -3.60
C TRP A 194 19.36 -8.76 -4.09
N GLN A 195 19.48 -8.50 -5.41
CA GLN A 195 19.44 -7.14 -6.00
C GLN A 195 18.30 -6.20 -5.54
N TYR A 196 17.16 -6.71 -5.08
CA TYR A 196 16.07 -5.86 -4.57
C TYR A 196 15.93 -5.87 -3.05
N LYS A 197 16.41 -6.92 -2.37
CA LYS A 197 16.28 -7.07 -0.91
C LYS A 197 17.49 -6.52 -0.15
N PHE A 198 18.68 -6.66 -0.75
CA PHE A 198 19.96 -6.23 -0.20
C PHE A 198 20.89 -5.85 -1.36
N PRO A 199 20.72 -4.64 -1.95
CA PRO A 199 21.39 -4.23 -3.19
C PRO A 199 22.85 -3.82 -2.97
N VAL A 200 23.63 -4.62 -2.24
CA VAL A 200 24.99 -4.26 -1.82
C VAL A 200 25.97 -4.20 -3.00
N TYR A 201 25.76 -5.02 -4.03
CA TYR A 201 26.60 -5.00 -5.23
C TYR A 201 26.38 -3.72 -6.05
N ASP A 202 25.13 -3.32 -6.27
CA ASP A 202 24.79 -2.07 -6.96
C ASP A 202 25.32 -0.87 -6.16
N PHE A 203 25.22 -0.93 -4.83
CA PHE A 203 25.81 0.09 -3.97
C PHE A 203 27.33 0.22 -4.17
N VAL A 204 28.09 -0.88 -4.22
CA VAL A 204 29.55 -0.86 -4.46
C VAL A 204 29.86 -0.26 -5.83
N ILE A 205 29.12 -0.63 -6.87
CA ILE A 205 29.30 -0.08 -8.22
C ILE A 205 29.06 1.43 -8.24
N GLU A 206 27.96 1.89 -7.64
CA GLU A 206 27.59 3.31 -7.60
C GLU A 206 28.56 4.15 -6.75
N GLY A 207 29.03 3.59 -5.63
CA GLY A 207 30.06 4.23 -4.80
C GLY A 207 31.37 4.46 -5.55
N ASN A 208 31.75 3.54 -6.45
CA ASN A 208 32.94 3.71 -7.31
C ASN A 208 32.75 4.80 -8.37
N GLU A 209 31.55 4.95 -8.93
CA GLU A 209 31.27 6.06 -9.87
C GLU A 209 31.30 7.43 -9.17
N LEU A 210 30.84 7.49 -7.92
CA LEU A 210 31.02 8.68 -7.07
C LEU A 210 32.51 8.98 -6.83
N GLU A 211 33.31 7.98 -6.47
CA GLU A 211 34.77 8.14 -6.30
C GLU A 211 35.47 8.60 -7.58
N LYS A 212 35.17 8.00 -8.74
CA LYS A 212 35.73 8.43 -10.04
C LYS A 212 35.43 9.90 -10.34
N THR A 213 34.24 10.35 -9.98
CA THR A 213 33.83 11.75 -10.15
C THR A 213 34.62 12.68 -9.23
N LEU A 214 34.79 12.29 -7.95
CA LEU A 214 35.60 13.03 -6.99
C LEU A 214 37.08 13.09 -7.41
N ILE A 215 37.63 11.99 -7.91
CA ILE A 215 38.99 11.93 -8.44
C ILE A 215 39.15 12.89 -9.62
N SER A 216 38.21 12.87 -10.56
CA SER A 216 38.25 13.76 -11.72
C SER A 216 38.21 15.24 -11.30
N TYR A 217 37.33 15.57 -10.35
CA TYR A 217 37.24 16.91 -9.76
C TYR A 217 38.56 17.36 -9.13
N TYR A 218 39.14 16.58 -8.21
CA TYR A 218 40.38 16.97 -7.54
C TYR A 218 41.58 16.99 -8.48
N LYS A 219 41.67 16.02 -9.40
CA LYS A 219 42.74 15.98 -10.40
C LYS A 219 42.75 17.22 -11.28
N GLU A 220 41.58 17.61 -11.80
CA GLU A 220 41.48 18.82 -12.62
C GLU A 220 41.72 20.08 -11.80
N LYS A 221 41.27 20.12 -10.54
CA LYS A 221 41.50 21.26 -9.64
C LYS A 221 42.99 21.45 -9.35
N ASP A 222 43.72 20.37 -9.08
CA ASP A 222 45.17 20.39 -8.85
C ASP A 222 45.93 20.87 -10.10
N GLN A 223 45.55 20.38 -11.29
CA GLN A 223 46.13 20.81 -12.57
C GLN A 223 45.94 22.31 -12.85
N ASN A 224 44.92 22.93 -12.25
CA ASN A 224 44.63 24.36 -12.39
C ASN A 224 45.07 25.18 -11.17
N GLY A 225 46.01 24.68 -10.36
CA GLY A 225 46.57 25.43 -9.23
C GLY A 225 45.61 25.60 -8.04
N GLY A 226 44.68 24.66 -7.86
CA GLY A 226 43.77 24.60 -6.71
C GLY A 226 42.41 25.28 -6.92
N VAL A 227 42.12 25.80 -8.12
CA VAL A 227 40.87 26.51 -8.44
C VAL A 227 40.35 26.08 -9.81
N LEU A 228 39.04 25.89 -9.94
CA LEU A 228 38.37 25.65 -11.22
C LEU A 228 37.65 26.91 -11.72
N ALA A 229 37.41 26.97 -13.03
CA ALA A 229 36.50 27.97 -13.59
C ALA A 229 35.07 27.77 -13.02
N PRO A 230 34.31 28.86 -12.75
CA PRO A 230 33.00 28.75 -12.09
C PRO A 230 32.02 27.77 -12.76
N GLU A 231 31.94 27.78 -14.08
CA GLU A 231 31.06 26.87 -14.84
C GLU A 231 31.46 25.40 -14.67
N LYS A 232 32.77 25.12 -14.60
CA LYS A 232 33.29 23.76 -14.38
C LYS A 232 33.08 23.30 -12.95
N GLU A 233 33.28 24.20 -11.98
CA GLU A 233 33.00 23.94 -10.58
C GLU A 233 31.51 23.60 -10.38
N ASP A 234 30.60 24.39 -10.94
CA ASP A 234 29.15 24.13 -10.89
C ASP A 234 28.77 22.79 -11.54
N ASP A 235 29.37 22.43 -12.69
CA ASP A 235 29.14 21.15 -13.37
C ASP A 235 29.62 19.95 -12.52
N TYR A 236 30.82 20.03 -11.93
CA TYR A 236 31.31 18.99 -11.02
C TYR A 236 30.44 18.86 -9.76
N ARG A 237 30.05 19.99 -9.16
CA ARG A 237 29.16 20.01 -7.99
C ARG A 237 27.84 19.30 -8.29
N GLN A 238 27.24 19.55 -9.45
CA GLN A 238 26.02 18.85 -9.87
C GLN A 238 26.26 17.35 -10.08
N LYS A 239 27.34 16.96 -10.77
CA LYS A 239 27.66 15.53 -11.00
C LYS A 239 27.91 14.77 -9.70
N ILE A 240 28.63 15.38 -8.77
CA ILE A 240 28.89 14.80 -7.44
C ILE A 240 27.57 14.66 -6.67
N TYR A 241 26.71 15.66 -6.70
CA TYR A 241 25.38 15.59 -6.10
C TYR A 241 24.53 14.44 -6.67
N ASP A 242 24.47 14.31 -8.00
CA ASP A 242 23.67 13.28 -8.66
C ASP A 242 24.17 11.86 -8.29
N ASN A 243 25.49 11.66 -8.23
CA ASN A 243 26.09 10.38 -7.80
C ASN A 243 25.94 10.12 -6.30
N LEU A 244 25.94 11.17 -5.46
CA LEU A 244 25.65 11.08 -4.03
C LEU A 244 24.23 10.59 -3.79
N VAL A 245 23.24 11.18 -4.45
CA VAL A 245 21.82 10.79 -4.32
C VAL A 245 21.60 9.35 -4.77
N SER A 246 22.24 8.93 -5.88
CA SER A 246 22.21 7.54 -6.34
C SER A 246 22.80 6.58 -5.29
N THR A 247 24.00 6.88 -4.81
CA THR A 247 24.70 6.08 -3.80
C THR A 247 23.92 5.97 -2.50
N MET A 248 23.37 7.09 -1.98
CA MET A 248 22.54 7.13 -0.78
C MET A 248 21.31 6.25 -0.88
N THR A 249 20.70 6.17 -2.06
CA THR A 249 19.49 5.35 -2.28
C THR A 249 19.78 3.88 -2.01
N TYR A 250 20.89 3.35 -2.54
CA TYR A 250 21.26 1.96 -2.29
C TYR A 250 21.79 1.76 -0.87
N TYR A 251 22.61 2.68 -0.37
CA TYR A 251 23.14 2.64 0.99
C TYR A 251 22.01 2.52 2.03
N ASN A 252 21.01 3.41 1.98
CA ASN A 252 19.88 3.39 2.92
C ASN A 252 19.12 2.07 2.90
N ARG A 253 18.97 1.43 1.74
CA ARG A 253 18.33 0.12 1.60
C ARG A 253 19.15 -1.00 2.23
N VAL A 254 20.47 -1.01 1.99
CA VAL A 254 21.39 -1.98 2.59
C VAL A 254 21.38 -1.84 4.12
N MET A 255 21.39 -0.60 4.63
CA MET A 255 21.34 -0.34 6.08
C MET A 255 20.03 -0.82 6.69
N ALA A 256 18.87 -0.43 6.16
CA ALA A 256 17.56 -0.86 6.65
C ALA A 256 17.41 -2.40 6.62
N ALA A 257 17.95 -3.05 5.58
CA ALA A 257 17.95 -4.50 5.48
C ALA A 257 18.87 -5.17 6.53
N SER A 258 19.98 -4.54 6.90
CA SER A 258 20.92 -5.07 7.90
C SER A 258 20.36 -5.09 9.33
N GLU A 259 19.32 -4.31 9.62
CA GLU A 259 18.59 -4.32 10.90
C GLU A 259 17.70 -5.57 11.05
N ASN A 260 17.39 -6.27 9.96
CA ASN A 260 16.55 -7.47 10.00
C ASN A 260 17.39 -8.73 10.26
N ILE A 261 17.29 -9.26 11.48
CA ILE A 261 18.04 -10.44 11.95
C ILE A 261 17.84 -11.65 11.03
N LYS A 262 16.60 -11.92 10.59
CA LYS A 262 16.28 -13.06 9.72
C LYS A 262 16.94 -12.90 8.36
N LEU A 263 16.81 -11.71 7.76
CA LEU A 263 17.40 -11.39 6.47
C LEU A 263 18.94 -11.49 6.52
N ASN A 264 19.56 -11.00 7.60
CA ASN A 264 21.00 -11.08 7.82
C ASN A 264 21.49 -12.54 7.85
N ALA A 265 20.77 -13.43 8.54
CA ALA A 265 21.11 -14.86 8.56
C ALA A 265 21.03 -15.51 7.16
N GLU A 266 20.03 -15.15 6.35
CA GLU A 266 19.89 -15.65 4.97
C GLU A 266 21.03 -15.15 4.05
N ILE A 267 21.37 -13.87 4.15
CA ILE A 267 22.47 -13.22 3.40
C ILE A 267 23.83 -13.87 3.74
N LYS A 268 24.06 -14.14 5.02
CA LYS A 268 25.27 -14.81 5.50
C LYS A 268 25.35 -16.26 5.00
N ALA A 269 24.25 -17.00 5.05
CA ALA A 269 24.19 -18.38 4.54
C ALA A 269 24.49 -18.46 3.03
N ASP A 270 24.01 -17.47 2.27
CA ASP A 270 24.27 -17.37 0.84
C ASP A 270 25.68 -16.86 0.50
N LEU A 271 26.48 -16.45 1.49
CA LEU A 271 27.75 -15.76 1.33
C LEU A 271 27.63 -14.51 0.43
N VAL A 272 26.61 -13.69 0.67
CA VAL A 272 26.54 -12.35 0.06
C VAL A 272 27.52 -11.43 0.75
N THR A 273 27.56 -11.49 2.09
CA THR A 273 28.68 -10.98 2.87
C THR A 273 29.74 -12.07 2.99
N ASP A 274 31.01 -11.66 3.14
CA ASP A 274 32.11 -12.59 3.41
C ASP A 274 31.84 -13.45 4.66
N ALA A 275 32.36 -14.68 4.70
CA ALA A 275 32.09 -15.64 5.78
C ALA A 275 32.45 -15.11 7.18
N LEU A 276 33.44 -14.22 7.25
CA LEU A 276 33.89 -13.59 8.51
C LEU A 276 33.06 -12.35 8.89
N ASN A 277 32.10 -11.95 8.06
CA ASN A 277 31.35 -10.71 8.21
C ASN A 277 29.83 -10.93 8.27
N ASP A 278 29.17 -10.25 9.22
CA ASP A 278 27.72 -10.07 9.28
C ASP A 278 27.29 -8.80 8.52
N ALA A 279 26.04 -8.74 8.05
CA ALA A 279 25.52 -7.54 7.40
C ALA A 279 25.50 -6.32 8.34
N ILE A 280 25.39 -6.53 9.67
CA ILE A 280 25.43 -5.46 10.67
C ILE A 280 26.79 -4.72 10.70
N HIS A 281 27.87 -5.33 10.21
CA HIS A 281 29.16 -4.65 10.07
C HIS A 281 29.10 -3.47 9.10
N LEU A 282 28.13 -3.46 8.19
CA LEU A 282 27.91 -2.32 7.30
C LEU A 282 27.15 -1.19 8.01
N HIS A 283 26.35 -1.51 9.05
CA HIS A 283 25.43 -0.59 9.69
C HIS A 283 26.14 0.51 10.49
N PRO A 284 25.78 1.80 10.37
CA PRO A 284 26.48 2.91 11.03
C PRO A 284 26.44 2.84 12.57
N LEU A 285 25.49 2.11 13.16
CA LEU A 285 25.43 1.92 14.62
C LEU A 285 26.41 0.86 15.14
N SER A 286 26.95 -0.02 14.28
CA SER A 286 27.96 -1.00 14.70
C SER A 286 29.31 -0.33 15.03
N ALA A 287 30.13 -0.98 15.86
CA ALA A 287 31.52 -0.56 16.08
C ALA A 287 32.37 -0.61 14.81
N ARG A 288 32.14 -1.60 13.93
CA ARG A 288 32.81 -1.75 12.63
C ARG A 288 32.08 -1.03 11.47
N GLY A 289 30.98 -0.36 11.81
CA GLY A 289 30.04 0.27 10.90
C GLY A 289 30.58 1.41 10.06
N THR A 290 29.74 1.85 9.11
CA THR A 290 30.07 2.90 8.14
C THR A 290 29.66 4.31 8.60
N VAL A 291 29.76 4.60 9.91
CA VAL A 291 29.28 5.87 10.51
C VAL A 291 29.86 7.13 9.84
N ALA A 292 31.16 7.10 9.52
CA ALA A 292 31.84 8.21 8.86
C ALA A 292 31.34 8.43 7.43
N PHE A 293 31.07 7.33 6.71
CA PHE A 293 30.52 7.38 5.37
C PHE A 293 29.07 7.89 5.38
N ASN A 294 28.24 7.44 6.32
CA ASN A 294 26.88 7.97 6.50
C ASN A 294 26.91 9.49 6.71
N ALA A 295 27.74 9.94 7.65
CA ALA A 295 27.91 11.35 7.94
C ALA A 295 28.42 12.14 6.71
N ALA A 296 29.33 11.55 5.92
CA ALA A 296 29.82 12.14 4.68
C ALA A 296 28.74 12.28 3.61
N LEU A 297 27.95 11.23 3.37
CA LEU A 297 26.84 11.27 2.41
C LEU A 297 25.81 12.36 2.79
N GLU A 298 25.38 12.40 4.05
CA GLU A 298 24.44 13.41 4.54
C GLU A 298 25.01 14.83 4.43
N THR A 299 26.26 15.01 4.85
CA THR A 299 26.92 16.33 4.83
C THR A 299 27.08 16.86 3.41
N TYR A 300 27.60 16.02 2.50
CA TYR A 300 27.86 16.47 1.15
C TYR A 300 26.57 16.73 0.38
N LYS A 301 25.54 15.89 0.56
CA LYS A 301 24.22 16.14 -0.02
C LYS A 301 23.68 17.50 0.45
N ALA A 302 23.54 17.69 1.77
CA ALA A 302 22.93 18.92 2.29
C ALA A 302 23.78 20.16 2.01
N GLY A 303 25.11 20.03 2.09
CA GLY A 303 26.04 21.10 1.79
C GLY A 303 25.93 21.63 0.36
N LEU A 304 25.86 20.72 -0.62
CA LEU A 304 25.68 21.09 -2.03
C LEU A 304 24.32 21.76 -2.28
N GLU A 305 23.25 21.27 -1.64
CA GLU A 305 21.90 21.86 -1.67
C GLU A 305 21.87 23.28 -1.06
N ASN A 306 22.74 23.52 -0.08
CA ASN A 306 22.80 24.76 0.69
C ASN A 306 23.89 25.73 0.23
N GLY A 307 24.65 25.43 -0.83
CA GLY A 307 25.64 26.35 -1.42
C GLY A 307 27.01 26.35 -0.75
N TRP A 308 27.33 25.30 0.02
CA TRP A 308 28.62 25.18 0.70
C TRP A 308 29.77 24.81 -0.26
N PRO A 309 30.98 25.39 -0.08
CA PRO A 309 32.20 24.94 -0.75
C PRO A 309 32.56 23.48 -0.45
N MET A 310 33.03 22.73 -1.45
CA MET A 310 33.40 21.32 -1.31
C MET A 310 34.46 21.10 -0.21
N GLU A 311 35.40 22.03 -0.08
CA GLU A 311 36.51 21.98 0.88
C GLU A 311 36.04 22.10 2.34
N ASP A 312 34.90 22.75 2.60
CA ASP A 312 34.34 22.84 3.95
C ASP A 312 33.66 21.53 4.38
N LEU A 313 33.06 20.83 3.42
CA LEU A 313 32.23 19.64 3.66
C LEU A 313 33.02 18.49 4.29
N ALA A 314 34.33 18.42 4.06
CA ALA A 314 35.19 17.46 4.75
C ALA A 314 35.21 17.71 6.27
N SER A 315 35.34 18.97 6.69
CA SER A 315 35.37 19.34 8.12
C SER A 315 34.01 19.22 8.79
N VAL A 316 32.94 19.59 8.09
CA VAL A 316 31.57 19.41 8.57
C VAL A 316 31.25 17.91 8.71
N SER A 317 31.71 17.07 7.78
CA SER A 317 31.49 15.63 7.83
C SER A 317 32.26 14.97 8.97
N ALA A 318 33.49 15.43 9.24
CA ALA A 318 34.25 14.97 10.40
C ALA A 318 33.54 15.36 11.73
N PHE A 319 33.00 16.58 11.82
CA PHE A 319 32.15 16.99 12.95
C PHE A 319 30.91 16.09 13.10
N ALA A 320 30.18 15.86 12.01
CA ALA A 320 28.98 15.01 11.98
C ALA A 320 29.30 13.56 12.36
N THR A 321 30.46 13.02 11.96
CA THR A 321 30.93 11.68 12.33
C THR A 321 31.09 11.55 13.85
N ILE A 322 31.66 12.58 14.50
CA ILE A 322 31.82 12.62 15.95
C ILE A 322 30.45 12.72 16.63
N ALA A 323 29.56 13.61 16.17
CA ALA A 323 28.20 13.76 16.69
C ALA A 323 27.40 12.45 16.60
N HIS A 324 27.40 11.82 15.43
CA HIS A 324 26.74 10.52 15.19
C HIS A 324 27.32 9.41 16.05
N THR A 325 28.64 9.37 16.22
CA THR A 325 29.31 8.39 17.08
C THR A 325 28.88 8.53 18.55
N LEU A 326 28.81 9.76 19.06
CA LEU A 326 28.37 10.02 20.42
C LEU A 326 26.90 9.65 20.62
N LYS A 327 26.03 10.04 19.67
CA LYS A 327 24.61 9.65 19.68
C LYS A 327 24.43 8.14 19.63
N ALA A 328 25.17 7.45 18.76
CA ALA A 328 25.11 5.99 18.63
C ALA A 328 25.50 5.28 19.94
N LYS A 329 26.55 5.74 20.63
CA LYS A 329 26.95 5.20 21.94
C LYS A 329 25.87 5.38 23.01
N ALA A 330 25.08 6.45 22.92
CA ALA A 330 24.01 6.69 23.87
C ALA A 330 22.80 5.79 23.62
N ILE A 331 22.51 5.39 22.37
CA ILE A 331 21.29 4.62 22.03
C ILE A 331 21.51 3.12 21.86
N CYS A 332 22.76 2.66 21.75
CA CYS A 332 23.08 1.24 21.59
C CYS A 332 24.46 0.87 22.13
N ASN A 333 24.69 -0.42 22.34
CA ASN A 333 25.97 -0.95 22.82
C ASN A 333 27.07 -1.02 21.74
N ARG A 334 26.78 -0.58 20.52
CA ARG A 334 27.69 -0.60 19.36
C ARG A 334 28.45 -1.91 19.19
N ALA A 335 27.75 -3.04 19.29
CA ALA A 335 28.37 -4.34 19.16
C ALA A 335 29.11 -4.55 17.82
N THR A 336 30.06 -5.48 17.82
CA THR A 336 30.79 -5.88 16.63
C THR A 336 30.04 -6.89 15.78
N ASP A 337 29.09 -7.65 16.30
CA ASP A 337 28.34 -8.67 15.55
C ASP A 337 26.83 -8.57 15.81
N ALA A 338 26.05 -9.27 14.99
CA ALA A 338 24.59 -9.16 15.03
C ALA A 338 23.97 -9.81 16.27
N ALA A 339 24.61 -10.85 16.83
CA ALA A 339 24.11 -11.57 17.99
C ALA A 339 24.23 -10.75 19.28
N THR A 340 25.23 -9.88 19.36
CA THR A 340 25.50 -9.05 20.55
C THR A 340 24.98 -7.62 20.41
N PHE A 341 24.53 -7.19 19.23
CA PHE A 341 23.98 -5.85 19.00
C PHE A 341 22.64 -5.65 19.74
N LYS A 342 22.56 -4.58 20.54
CA LYS A 342 21.36 -4.22 21.30
C LYS A 342 21.17 -2.70 21.32
N MET A 343 19.95 -2.28 20.99
CA MET A 343 19.45 -0.93 21.27
C MET A 343 19.06 -0.83 22.74
N TYR A 344 19.27 0.32 23.35
CA TYR A 344 18.80 0.61 24.70
C TYR A 344 17.36 1.11 24.65
N ASP A 345 16.52 0.68 25.60
CA ASP A 345 15.13 1.14 25.71
C ASP A 345 15.04 2.65 25.96
N THR A 346 16.04 3.20 26.65
CA THR A 346 16.23 4.65 26.85
C THR A 346 17.69 5.03 26.58
N PRO A 347 17.95 6.20 25.97
CA PRO A 347 19.32 6.65 25.74
C PRO A 347 20.10 6.78 27.05
N GLN A 348 21.31 6.21 27.07
CA GLN A 348 22.22 6.20 28.21
C GLN A 348 23.32 7.24 28.02
N TYR A 349 23.32 8.28 28.85
CA TYR A 349 24.36 9.32 28.88
C TYR A 349 25.14 9.27 30.20
N GLU A 350 26.40 9.69 30.17
CA GLU A 350 27.25 9.73 31.38
C GLU A 350 26.76 10.76 32.41
N SER A 351 26.11 11.84 31.96
CA SER A 351 25.52 12.88 32.81
C SER A 351 24.49 13.71 32.02
N LYS A 352 23.70 14.55 32.71
CA LYS A 352 22.81 15.54 32.05
C LYS A 352 23.58 16.56 31.21
N GLU A 353 24.79 16.92 31.64
CA GLU A 353 25.66 17.83 30.89
C GLU A 353 26.17 17.17 29.60
N HIS A 354 26.52 15.87 29.66
CA HIS A 354 26.89 15.10 28.48
C HIS A 354 25.70 14.97 27.51
N GLN A 355 24.49 14.74 28.02
CA GLN A 355 23.28 14.75 27.19
C GLN A 355 23.10 16.09 26.46
N ALA A 356 23.12 17.22 27.20
CA ALA A 356 22.96 18.54 26.61
C ALA A 356 24.06 18.87 25.58
N TYR A 357 25.29 18.41 25.82
CA TYR A 357 26.39 18.55 24.88
C TYR A 357 26.12 17.77 23.57
N VAL A 358 25.75 16.48 23.67
CA VAL A 358 25.44 15.62 22.52
C VAL A 358 24.27 16.18 21.72
N GLU A 359 23.21 16.61 22.40
CA GLU A 359 22.05 17.25 21.76
C GLU A 359 22.46 18.55 21.06
N SER A 360 23.32 19.37 21.66
CA SER A 360 23.81 20.60 21.03
C SER A 360 24.65 20.35 19.76
N MET A 361 25.48 19.30 19.75
CA MET A 361 26.24 18.93 18.55
C MET A 361 25.31 18.45 17.43
N ASN A 362 24.33 17.61 17.76
CA ASN A 362 23.35 17.13 16.79
C ASN A 362 22.52 18.30 16.24
N GLN A 363 22.08 19.22 17.09
CA GLN A 363 21.33 20.40 16.66
C GLN A 363 22.15 21.27 15.69
N LEU A 364 23.44 21.46 15.94
CA LEU A 364 24.31 22.23 15.04
C LEU A 364 24.44 21.55 13.67
N PHE A 365 24.45 20.22 13.62
CA PHE A 365 24.45 19.48 12.36
C PHE A 365 23.07 19.53 11.65
N GLU A 366 21.97 19.43 12.38
CA GLU A 366 20.62 19.63 11.81
C GLU A 366 20.45 21.04 11.25
N ASP A 367 20.98 22.06 11.93
CA ASP A 367 20.99 23.43 11.46
C ASP A 367 21.77 23.58 10.14
N PHE A 368 22.92 22.90 10.00
CA PHE A 368 23.69 22.86 8.75
C PHE A 368 22.87 22.26 7.60
N LYS A 369 22.12 21.20 7.88
CA LYS A 369 21.28 20.55 6.87
C LYS A 369 20.10 21.43 6.45
N ALA A 370 19.51 22.17 7.37
CA ALA A 370 18.29 22.92 7.14
C ALA A 370 18.51 24.35 6.61
N LYS A 371 19.64 24.99 6.94
CA LYS A 371 19.87 26.42 6.65
C LYS A 371 20.77 26.62 5.44
N PRO A 372 20.27 27.24 4.35
CA PRO A 372 21.11 27.61 3.23
C PRO A 372 22.16 28.64 3.61
N LEU A 373 23.37 28.49 3.06
CA LEU A 373 24.44 29.44 3.28
C LEU A 373 24.19 30.72 2.49
N THR A 374 24.17 31.88 3.17
CA THR A 374 23.84 33.17 2.52
C THR A 374 25.01 34.13 2.42
N SER A 375 26.01 34.02 3.30
CA SER A 375 27.18 34.93 3.29
C SER A 375 28.48 34.27 3.79
N ALA A 376 29.60 34.96 3.56
CA ALA A 376 30.90 34.54 4.07
C ALA A 376 30.99 34.63 5.60
N GLU A 377 30.34 35.62 6.22
CA GLU A 377 30.29 35.78 7.67
C GLU A 377 29.51 34.64 8.34
N GLU A 378 28.37 34.26 7.74
CA GLU A 378 27.58 33.12 8.20
C GLU A 378 28.38 31.82 8.12
N ARG A 379 29.08 31.61 7.00
CA ARG A 379 29.99 30.47 6.81
C ARG A 379 31.01 30.37 7.94
N THR A 380 31.77 31.44 8.16
CA THR A 380 32.83 31.48 9.17
C THR A 380 32.26 31.23 10.56
N LYS A 381 31.17 31.91 10.92
CA LYS A 381 30.53 31.73 12.23
C LYS A 381 30.12 30.27 12.47
N PHE A 382 29.48 29.64 11.49
CA PHE A 382 29.01 28.26 11.61
C PHE A 382 30.17 27.28 11.81
N LEU A 383 31.24 27.46 11.03
CA LEU A 383 32.45 26.66 11.11
C LEU A 383 33.20 26.87 12.44
N ASP A 384 33.23 28.09 12.96
CA ASP A 384 33.83 28.42 14.25
C ASP A 384 33.01 27.83 15.41
N ASP A 385 31.68 27.88 15.34
CA ASP A 385 30.80 27.27 16.33
C ASP A 385 31.01 25.74 16.39
N MET A 386 31.16 25.08 15.23
CA MET A 386 31.52 23.66 15.16
C MET A 386 32.88 23.39 15.78
N HIS A 387 33.89 24.19 15.46
CA HIS A 387 35.23 24.04 16.01
C HIS A 387 35.25 24.20 17.53
N LYS A 388 34.57 25.23 18.04
CA LYS A 388 34.41 25.49 19.46
C LYS A 388 33.73 24.32 20.18
N LYS A 389 32.71 23.71 19.56
CA LYS A 389 32.04 22.53 20.12
C LYS A 389 32.97 21.32 20.22
N ILE A 390 33.82 21.09 19.22
CA ILE A 390 34.83 20.02 19.30
C ILE A 390 35.82 20.28 20.45
N GLN A 391 36.33 21.51 20.59
CA GLN A 391 37.24 21.86 21.69
C GLN A 391 36.57 21.67 23.05
N GLU A 392 35.32 22.12 23.21
CA GLU A 392 34.52 21.90 24.42
C GLU A 392 34.43 20.40 24.77
N GLY A 393 34.17 19.54 23.79
CA GLY A 393 34.10 18.09 24.00
C GLY A 393 35.44 17.45 24.34
N VAL A 394 36.54 17.95 23.80
CA VAL A 394 37.90 17.53 24.17
C VAL A 394 38.21 17.95 25.60
N GLU A 395 38.03 19.23 25.95
CA GLU A 395 38.26 19.75 27.30
C GLU A 395 37.44 19.01 28.37
N LYS A 396 36.17 18.72 28.07
CA LYS A 396 35.27 17.97 28.97
C LYS A 396 35.47 16.45 28.93
N LYS A 397 36.40 15.95 28.13
CA LYS A 397 36.70 14.51 27.93
C LYS A 397 35.55 13.66 27.36
N TYR A 398 34.51 14.27 26.82
CA TYR A 398 33.45 13.57 26.07
C TYR A 398 33.97 13.04 24.73
N ILE A 399 34.96 13.72 24.15
CA ILE A 399 35.72 13.26 22.98
C ILE A 399 37.08 12.74 23.46
N LYS A 400 37.40 11.50 23.11
CA LYS A 400 38.74 10.95 23.33
C LYS A 400 39.73 11.67 22.43
N SER A 401 40.74 12.27 23.03
CA SER A 401 41.84 12.96 22.35
C SER A 401 43.17 12.55 22.99
N ALA A 402 44.27 12.61 22.25
CA ALA A 402 45.60 12.38 22.81
C ALA A 402 45.96 13.40 23.91
N ALA A 403 45.41 14.62 23.84
CA ALA A 403 45.58 15.66 24.86
C ALA A 403 45.00 15.27 26.23
N ASN A 404 44.09 14.28 26.27
CA ASN A 404 43.38 13.85 27.47
C ASN A 404 43.99 12.63 28.19
N LYS A 405 45.17 12.15 27.76
CA LYS A 405 45.82 11.00 28.41
C LYS A 405 46.46 11.40 29.75
N ASN A 406 46.13 10.66 30.81
CA ASN A 406 46.81 10.76 32.11
C ASN A 406 48.26 10.27 31.97
N GLU A 407 49.21 10.91 32.67
CA GLU A 407 50.64 10.56 32.64
C GLU A 407 50.95 9.11 33.06
N ASN A 408 50.03 8.45 33.77
CA ASN A 408 50.15 7.06 34.23
C ASN A 408 49.81 6.00 33.16
N GLU A 409 49.30 6.37 31.98
CA GLU A 409 49.01 5.41 30.88
C GLU A 409 50.11 5.36 29.79
N LYS A 410 51.24 6.03 30.02
CA LYS A 410 52.39 6.08 29.08
C LYS A 410 53.01 4.70 28.78
N GLU A 411 52.71 3.66 29.58
CA GLU A 411 53.24 2.30 29.38
C GLU A 411 52.43 1.41 28.42
N LYS A 412 51.21 1.79 28.01
CA LYS A 412 50.50 1.04 26.95
C LYS A 412 50.70 1.72 25.60
N LYS A 413 51.70 1.23 24.88
CA LYS A 413 52.10 1.53 23.50
C LYS A 413 51.04 1.18 22.43
N ASN A 414 49.74 1.37 22.73
CA ASN A 414 48.68 1.26 21.74
C ASN A 414 48.25 2.68 21.33
N GLU A 415 48.65 3.03 20.11
CA GLU A 415 48.23 4.19 19.34
C GLU A 415 46.70 4.36 19.44
N SER A 416 46.27 5.43 20.11
CA SER A 416 44.85 5.69 20.34
C SER A 416 44.22 6.23 19.06
N LYS A 417 43.26 5.47 18.49
CA LYS A 417 42.43 5.87 17.34
C LYS A 417 41.49 7.01 17.75
N THR A 418 41.76 8.26 17.36
CA THR A 418 40.89 9.38 17.69
C THR A 418 40.52 10.21 16.45
N VAL A 419 39.21 10.37 16.23
CA VAL A 419 38.62 11.02 15.04
C VAL A 419 38.86 12.54 15.03
N ASP A 420 39.20 13.13 16.19
CA ASP A 420 39.57 14.54 16.33
C ASP A 420 40.81 14.93 15.51
N TYR A 421 41.79 14.02 15.35
CA TYR A 421 42.93 14.25 14.48
C TYR A 421 42.53 14.44 13.02
N TYR A 422 41.60 13.62 12.53
CA TYR A 422 41.07 13.77 11.19
C TYR A 422 40.27 15.07 11.03
N TYR A 423 39.49 15.45 12.06
CA TYR A 423 38.81 16.74 12.08
C TYR A 423 39.82 17.90 11.94
N ASN A 424 40.87 17.92 12.75
CA ASN A 424 41.91 18.96 12.69
C ASN A 424 42.65 18.97 11.34
N GLN A 425 42.92 17.80 10.75
CA GLN A 425 43.49 17.68 9.40
C GLN A 425 42.58 18.33 8.34
N SER A 426 41.27 18.08 8.41
CA SER A 426 40.31 18.69 7.49
C SER A 426 40.21 20.22 7.67
N VAL A 427 40.32 20.71 8.91
CA VAL A 427 40.37 22.15 9.21
C VAL A 427 41.65 22.78 8.62
N ALA A 428 42.80 22.12 8.71
CA ALA A 428 44.03 22.61 8.10
C ALA A 428 43.91 22.70 6.56
N ASN A 429 43.28 21.73 5.92
CA ASN A 429 43.00 21.77 4.48
C ASN A 429 42.04 22.90 4.11
N ARG A 430 40.99 23.13 4.91
CA ARG A 430 40.08 24.26 4.75
C ARG A 430 40.80 25.61 4.86
N ILE A 431 41.73 25.77 5.78
CA ILE A 431 42.52 27.01 5.95
C ILE A 431 43.34 27.32 4.69
N LYS A 432 43.83 26.31 3.96
CA LYS A 432 44.47 26.53 2.65
C LYS A 432 43.47 27.11 1.64
N TYR A 433 42.24 26.59 1.60
CA TYR A 433 41.18 27.10 0.73
C TYR A 433 40.74 28.52 1.09
N GLU A 434 40.74 28.88 2.38
CA GLU A 434 40.44 30.23 2.85
C GLU A 434 41.34 31.29 2.19
N LYS A 435 42.60 30.96 1.90
CA LYS A 435 43.51 31.86 1.18
C LYS A 435 43.02 32.15 -0.24
N PHE A 436 42.41 31.19 -0.94
CA PHE A 436 41.83 31.42 -2.27
C PHE A 436 40.58 32.29 -2.23
N ILE A 437 39.76 32.13 -1.18
CA ILE A 437 38.60 33.01 -0.94
C ILE A 437 39.06 34.45 -0.68
N GLN A 438 40.03 34.65 0.22
CA GLN A 438 40.58 35.97 0.53
C GLN A 438 41.21 36.64 -0.70
N GLN A 439 41.82 35.85 -1.59
CA GLN A 439 42.36 36.31 -2.88
C GLN A 439 41.29 36.51 -3.96
N LYS A 440 40.00 36.29 -3.67
CA LYS A 440 38.88 36.34 -4.63
C LYS A 440 39.03 35.39 -5.84
N LYS A 441 39.83 34.33 -5.69
CA LYS A 441 39.99 33.30 -6.72
C LYS A 441 38.91 32.23 -6.63
N ALA A 442 38.32 32.04 -5.45
CA ALA A 442 37.20 31.13 -5.22
C ALA A 442 36.10 31.83 -4.40
N PRO A 443 34.82 31.49 -4.61
CA PRO A 443 33.74 32.10 -3.83
C PRO A 443 33.63 31.47 -2.43
N ALA A 444 33.23 32.27 -1.45
CA ALA A 444 32.90 31.80 -0.11
C ALA A 444 31.55 31.05 -0.05
N VAL A 445 30.65 31.37 -0.99
CA VAL A 445 29.33 30.75 -1.13
C VAL A 445 29.13 30.41 -2.60
N HIS A 446 28.82 29.15 -2.87
CA HIS A 446 28.60 28.65 -4.23
C HIS A 446 27.13 28.67 -4.60
N LYS A 447 26.84 28.56 -5.90
CA LYS A 447 25.49 28.31 -6.37
C LYS A 447 25.00 26.97 -5.82
N LYS A 448 23.74 26.94 -5.39
CA LYS A 448 23.05 25.71 -4.97
C LYS A 448 22.90 24.80 -6.17
N VAL A 449 23.13 23.50 -5.96
CA VAL A 449 22.85 22.49 -6.98
C VAL A 449 21.34 22.38 -7.20
N GLU A 450 20.95 21.91 -8.36
CA GLU A 450 19.55 21.67 -8.67
C GLU A 450 19.09 20.34 -8.03
N VAL A 451 18.02 20.42 -7.24
CA VAL A 451 17.45 19.30 -6.48
C VAL A 451 16.19 18.80 -7.16
N GLY A 452 16.04 17.47 -7.26
CA GLY A 452 14.80 16.86 -7.76
C GLY A 452 14.85 15.32 -7.78
N PRO A 453 13.71 14.64 -7.57
CA PRO A 453 13.63 13.18 -7.62
C PRO A 453 13.98 12.59 -9.00
N GLU A 454 13.86 13.38 -10.08
CA GLU A 454 14.23 13.00 -11.43
C GLU A 454 15.74 12.90 -11.66
N ARG A 455 16.60 13.37 -10.74
CA ARG A 455 18.05 13.47 -10.97
C ARG A 455 18.74 12.12 -11.17
N ARG A 456 18.29 11.08 -10.46
CA ARG A 456 18.75 9.70 -10.69
C ARG A 456 18.47 9.24 -12.13
N ILE A 457 17.35 9.70 -12.71
CA ILE A 457 16.97 9.40 -14.09
C ILE A 457 17.79 10.23 -15.09
N VAL A 458 18.21 11.46 -14.75
CA VAL A 458 18.97 12.35 -15.65
C VAL A 458 20.30 11.73 -16.07
N ARG A 459 21.04 11.12 -15.13
CA ARG A 459 22.30 10.44 -15.43
C ARG A 459 22.11 9.27 -16.39
N ILE A 460 21.19 8.36 -16.06
CA ILE A 460 20.88 7.18 -16.87
C ILE A 460 20.38 7.61 -18.27
N TYR A 461 19.64 8.72 -18.33
CA TYR A 461 19.16 9.31 -19.56
C TYR A 461 20.28 9.83 -20.46
N ALA A 462 21.36 10.38 -19.88
CA ALA A 462 22.53 10.81 -20.64
C ALA A 462 23.20 9.62 -21.34
N ASP A 463 23.36 8.48 -20.65
CA ASP A 463 23.90 7.25 -21.23
C ASP A 463 22.96 6.69 -22.33
N LEU A 464 21.65 6.66 -22.07
CA LEU A 464 20.64 6.25 -23.06
C LEU A 464 20.65 7.15 -24.31
N THR A 465 20.96 8.44 -24.19
CA THR A 465 20.93 9.40 -25.31
C THR A 465 22.30 9.69 -25.92
N ALA A 466 23.35 8.99 -25.48
CA ALA A 466 24.71 9.16 -25.98
C ALA A 466 24.78 9.11 -27.52
N LYS A 467 25.54 10.02 -28.14
CA LYS A 467 25.72 10.04 -29.59
C LYS A 467 26.46 8.77 -30.04
N ARG A 468 25.94 8.09 -31.05
CA ARG A 468 26.66 6.99 -31.71
C ARG A 468 27.92 7.54 -32.38
N THR A 469 29.04 6.88 -32.14
CA THR A 469 30.31 7.22 -32.78
C THR A 469 30.49 6.50 -34.11
N ASP A 470 29.67 5.49 -34.41
CA ASP A 470 29.58 4.86 -35.71
C ASP A 470 28.54 5.59 -36.58
N LEU A 471 29.03 6.51 -37.42
CA LEU A 471 28.25 7.38 -38.32
C LEU A 471 27.46 6.64 -39.42
N ARG A 472 27.35 5.30 -39.38
CA ARG A 472 26.68 4.48 -40.40
C ARG A 472 25.15 4.55 -40.39
N PHE A 473 24.54 5.05 -39.31
CA PHE A 473 23.09 5.21 -39.20
C PHE A 473 22.76 6.64 -38.78
N SER A 474 22.17 7.42 -39.70
CA SER A 474 21.81 8.83 -39.47
C SER A 474 20.49 9.00 -38.68
N SER A 475 19.64 7.97 -38.62
CA SER A 475 18.34 8.00 -37.94
C SER A 475 18.31 7.11 -36.69
N GLU A 476 17.65 7.60 -35.63
CA GLU A 476 17.31 6.83 -34.42
C GLU A 476 16.48 5.59 -34.80
N ASN A 477 16.87 4.39 -34.30
CA ASN A 477 16.08 3.18 -34.56
C ASN A 477 14.80 3.16 -33.71
N LYS A 478 13.82 2.35 -34.13
CA LYS A 478 12.48 2.32 -33.52
C LYS A 478 12.53 1.90 -32.04
N GLU A 479 13.37 0.92 -31.71
CA GLU A 479 13.52 0.37 -30.37
C GLU A 479 14.09 1.42 -29.41
N HIS A 480 15.14 2.13 -29.82
CA HIS A 480 15.74 3.23 -29.06
C HIS A 480 14.75 4.38 -28.87
N LYS A 481 14.07 4.79 -29.95
CA LYS A 481 13.06 5.86 -29.91
C LYS A 481 11.94 5.55 -28.91
N ASN A 482 11.43 4.31 -28.92
CA ASN A 482 10.37 3.90 -28.00
C ASN A 482 10.84 3.94 -26.53
N LEU A 483 12.05 3.45 -26.25
CA LEU A 483 12.63 3.50 -24.91
C LEU A 483 12.88 4.95 -24.46
N ARG A 484 13.46 5.79 -25.32
CA ARG A 484 13.69 7.22 -25.02
C ARG A 484 12.38 7.93 -24.70
N LEU A 485 11.34 7.75 -25.51
CA LEU A 485 10.02 8.36 -25.27
C LEU A 485 9.40 7.87 -23.95
N ALA A 486 9.48 6.57 -23.62
CA ALA A 486 8.98 6.05 -22.35
C ALA A 486 9.71 6.65 -21.14
N VAL A 487 11.02 6.86 -21.25
CA VAL A 487 11.81 7.52 -20.20
C VAL A 487 11.50 9.02 -20.12
N GLU A 488 11.32 9.72 -21.24
CA GLU A 488 10.85 11.11 -21.25
C GLU A 488 9.48 11.25 -20.57
N ASP A 489 8.58 10.30 -20.80
CA ASP A 489 7.28 10.20 -20.15
C ASP A 489 7.39 9.99 -18.63
N LEU A 490 8.31 9.12 -18.19
CA LEU A 490 8.63 8.91 -16.77
C LEU A 490 9.17 10.21 -16.14
N ARG A 491 10.10 10.89 -16.81
CA ARG A 491 10.65 12.19 -16.35
C ARG A 491 9.60 13.28 -16.30
N LYS A 492 8.66 13.29 -17.25
CA LYS A 492 7.53 14.22 -17.26
C LYS A 492 6.59 13.93 -16.10
N PHE A 493 6.28 12.67 -15.84
CA PHE A 493 5.47 12.26 -14.69
C PHE A 493 6.04 12.78 -13.37
N TYR A 494 7.34 12.59 -13.12
CA TYR A 494 8.01 13.10 -11.92
C TYR A 494 7.95 14.62 -11.74
N ARG A 495 8.06 15.37 -12.85
CA ARG A 495 8.00 16.84 -12.81
C ARG A 495 6.59 17.37 -12.58
N GLU A 496 5.58 16.67 -13.11
CA GLU A 496 4.19 17.14 -13.08
C GLU A 496 3.36 16.54 -11.94
N ASN A 497 3.84 15.47 -11.30
CA ASN A 497 3.13 14.75 -10.24
C ASN A 497 4.11 14.54 -9.08
N PRO A 498 4.17 15.47 -8.10
CA PRO A 498 5.03 15.28 -6.94
C PRO A 498 4.59 14.05 -6.13
N ALA A 499 5.57 13.34 -5.57
CA ALA A 499 5.30 12.20 -4.71
C ALA A 499 4.44 12.64 -3.50
N PRO A 500 3.46 11.82 -3.07
CA PRO A 500 2.64 12.10 -1.91
C PRO A 500 3.52 12.31 -0.67
N GLY A 501 3.24 13.36 0.09
CA GLY A 501 3.97 13.66 1.33
C GLY A 501 3.70 12.61 2.43
N PRO A 502 4.42 12.69 3.57
CA PRO A 502 4.25 11.76 4.69
C PRO A 502 2.84 11.78 5.32
N ASN A 503 2.08 12.86 5.11
CA ASN A 503 0.69 13.02 5.58
C ASN A 503 -0.34 12.75 4.47
N ALA A 504 0.08 12.19 3.33
CA ALA A 504 -0.84 11.90 2.24
C ALA A 504 -1.71 10.69 2.58
N THR A 505 -2.96 10.73 2.12
CA THR A 505 -3.89 9.65 2.40
C THR A 505 -3.45 8.35 1.72
N LYS A 506 -3.89 7.20 2.25
CA LYS A 506 -3.64 5.90 1.58
C LYS A 506 -4.13 5.90 0.13
N ALA A 507 -5.20 6.63 -0.16
CA ALA A 507 -5.75 6.80 -1.51
C ALA A 507 -4.80 7.62 -2.42
N ASP A 508 -4.24 8.71 -1.90
CA ASP A 508 -3.27 9.53 -2.64
C ASP A 508 -1.98 8.76 -2.93
N ILE A 509 -1.51 7.99 -1.95
CA ILE A 509 -0.38 7.07 -2.09
C ILE A 509 -0.69 6.01 -3.16
N ALA A 510 -1.87 5.39 -3.10
CA ALA A 510 -2.32 4.41 -4.08
C ALA A 510 -2.31 4.99 -5.50
N LYS A 511 -2.93 6.16 -5.66
CA LYS A 511 -3.11 6.82 -6.95
C LYS A 511 -1.79 7.20 -7.58
N TYR A 512 -0.89 7.81 -6.81
CA TYR A 512 0.45 8.12 -7.29
C TYR A 512 1.18 6.84 -7.68
N ASN A 513 1.21 5.85 -6.80
CA ASN A 513 1.93 4.60 -7.01
C ASN A 513 1.41 3.82 -8.22
N MET A 514 0.10 3.77 -8.47
CA MET A 514 -0.45 3.09 -9.65
C MET A 514 -0.09 3.80 -10.96
N ARG A 515 -0.18 5.13 -10.99
CA ARG A 515 0.20 5.93 -12.18
C ARG A 515 1.70 5.81 -12.43
N TYR A 516 2.49 5.82 -11.36
CA TYR A 516 3.93 5.65 -11.41
C TYR A 516 4.33 4.25 -11.89
N LEU A 517 3.70 3.20 -11.35
CA LEU A 517 3.91 1.79 -11.74
C LEU A 517 3.72 1.60 -13.25
N THR A 518 2.67 2.22 -13.81
CA THR A 518 2.39 2.15 -15.26
C THR A 518 3.54 2.76 -16.09
N LYS A 519 4.16 3.85 -15.62
CA LYS A 519 5.33 4.44 -16.31
C LYS A 519 6.56 3.55 -16.20
N LEU A 520 6.78 2.91 -15.05
CA LEU A 520 7.87 1.96 -14.86
C LEU A 520 7.68 0.69 -15.70
N GLU A 521 6.44 0.24 -15.90
CA GLU A 521 6.13 -0.87 -16.80
C GLU A 521 6.54 -0.60 -18.24
N GLN A 522 6.32 0.61 -18.74
CA GLN A 522 6.77 1.01 -20.08
C GLN A 522 8.29 0.96 -20.22
N VAL A 523 9.00 1.58 -19.26
CA VAL A 523 10.46 1.65 -19.30
C VAL A 523 11.07 0.25 -19.25
N SER A 524 10.57 -0.61 -18.35
CA SER A 524 10.97 -2.01 -18.25
C SER A 524 10.72 -2.78 -19.57
N HIS A 525 9.54 -2.63 -20.17
CA HIS A 525 9.20 -3.32 -21.42
C HIS A 525 10.11 -2.92 -22.60
N TYR A 526 10.30 -1.62 -22.82
CA TYR A 526 11.11 -1.14 -23.93
C TYR A 526 12.60 -1.32 -23.69
N SER A 527 13.05 -1.31 -22.43
CA SER A 527 14.40 -1.72 -22.05
C SER A 527 14.66 -3.17 -22.49
N ASP A 528 13.76 -4.11 -22.16
CA ASP A 528 13.92 -5.52 -22.55
C ASP A 528 13.96 -5.73 -24.07
N ILE A 529 13.15 -5.00 -24.83
CA ILE A 529 13.18 -5.05 -26.29
C ILE A 529 14.52 -4.54 -26.83
N TYR A 530 15.00 -3.40 -26.30
CA TYR A 530 16.27 -2.83 -26.72
C TYR A 530 17.44 -3.76 -26.39
N LYS A 531 17.49 -4.28 -25.15
CA LYS A 531 18.49 -5.27 -24.70
C LYS A 531 18.53 -6.51 -25.59
N LYS A 532 17.37 -7.07 -25.96
CA LYS A 532 17.28 -8.26 -26.81
C LYS A 532 17.80 -8.03 -28.24
N THR A 533 17.61 -6.84 -28.77
CA THR A 533 17.96 -6.49 -30.15
C THR A 533 19.39 -5.97 -30.30
N HIS A 534 20.04 -5.52 -29.21
CA HIS A 534 21.33 -4.84 -29.24
C HIS A 534 22.31 -5.39 -28.19
N LYS A 535 22.70 -6.67 -28.30
CA LYS A 535 23.53 -7.36 -27.29
C LYS A 535 25.01 -6.93 -27.28
N ASP A 536 25.59 -6.62 -28.44
CA ASP A 536 27.03 -6.32 -28.57
C ASP A 536 27.29 -5.11 -29.49
N PRO A 537 26.96 -3.88 -29.06
CA PRO A 537 27.24 -2.69 -29.84
C PRO A 537 28.75 -2.47 -30.00
N SER A 538 29.20 -2.28 -31.25
CA SER A 538 30.62 -2.09 -31.57
C SER A 538 31.14 -0.67 -31.27
N SER A 539 30.26 0.33 -31.19
CA SER A 539 30.64 1.73 -30.97
C SER A 539 30.55 2.15 -29.50
N LYS A 540 31.43 3.07 -29.08
CA LYS A 540 31.42 3.65 -27.72
C LYS A 540 30.05 4.21 -27.36
N GLY A 541 29.42 4.94 -28.28
CA GLY A 541 28.06 5.46 -28.11
C GLY A 541 27.01 4.36 -28.02
N GLY A 542 27.09 3.31 -28.84
CA GLY A 542 26.17 2.17 -28.76
C GLY A 542 26.27 1.42 -27.43
N LYS A 543 27.49 1.22 -26.90
CA LYS A 543 27.75 0.63 -25.58
C LYS A 543 27.13 1.47 -24.45
N ALA A 544 27.28 2.80 -24.51
CA ALA A 544 26.65 3.70 -23.55
C ALA A 544 25.11 3.62 -23.60
N ARG A 545 24.51 3.55 -24.80
CA ARG A 545 23.05 3.38 -24.93
C ARG A 545 22.54 2.07 -24.36
N LEU A 546 23.27 0.97 -24.60
CA LEU A 546 22.94 -0.33 -24.02
C LEU A 546 23.04 -0.28 -22.50
N LYS A 547 24.09 0.32 -21.97
CA LYS A 547 24.26 0.56 -20.52
C LYS A 547 23.07 1.35 -19.95
N GLY A 548 22.72 2.49 -20.55
CA GLY A 548 21.56 3.27 -20.12
C GLY A 548 20.23 2.50 -20.20
N ALA A 549 20.05 1.66 -21.22
CA ALA A 549 18.87 0.80 -21.32
C ALA A 549 18.81 -0.25 -20.21
N VAL A 550 19.93 -0.89 -19.88
CA VAL A 550 20.05 -1.84 -18.75
C VAL A 550 19.72 -1.14 -17.44
N GLU A 551 20.39 -0.03 -17.16
CA GLU A 551 20.18 0.75 -15.93
C GLU A 551 18.73 1.24 -15.77
N PHE A 552 18.07 1.63 -16.87
CA PHE A 552 16.64 1.97 -16.82
C PHE A 552 15.73 0.78 -16.54
N GLY A 553 16.07 -0.40 -17.08
CA GLY A 553 15.34 -1.64 -16.80
C GLY A 553 15.45 -2.02 -15.32
N ASP A 554 16.65 -1.96 -14.77
CA ASP A 554 16.94 -2.22 -13.36
C ASP A 554 16.27 -1.22 -12.43
N PHE A 555 16.36 0.08 -12.75
CA PHE A 555 15.66 1.15 -12.04
C PHE A 555 14.16 0.85 -12.00
N ALA A 556 13.55 0.58 -13.16
CA ALA A 556 12.13 0.31 -13.25
C ALA A 556 11.70 -0.92 -12.43
N ALA A 557 12.47 -2.01 -12.48
CA ALA A 557 12.17 -3.22 -11.71
C ALA A 557 12.29 -2.99 -10.20
N SER A 558 13.31 -2.25 -9.75
CA SER A 558 13.49 -1.92 -8.33
C SER A 558 12.34 -1.05 -7.80
N GLU A 559 11.93 -0.04 -8.56
CA GLU A 559 10.85 0.86 -8.15
C GLU A 559 9.50 0.14 -8.13
N LYS A 560 9.23 -0.74 -9.11
CA LYS A 560 8.04 -1.60 -9.10
C LYS A 560 7.97 -2.46 -7.84
N PHE A 561 9.07 -3.11 -7.46
CA PHE A 561 9.13 -3.94 -6.27
C PHE A 561 8.76 -3.15 -4.99
N GLU A 562 9.26 -1.91 -4.86
CA GLU A 562 8.93 -1.07 -3.71
C GLU A 562 7.48 -0.59 -3.73
N ILE A 563 6.96 -0.20 -4.89
CA ILE A 563 5.54 0.17 -5.04
C ILE A 563 4.64 -1.01 -4.66
N GLU A 564 4.94 -2.22 -5.16
CA GLU A 564 4.19 -3.43 -4.82
C GLU A 564 4.22 -3.72 -3.32
N LYS A 565 5.37 -3.55 -2.67
CA LYS A 565 5.53 -3.67 -1.22
C LYS A 565 4.69 -2.64 -0.46
N GLN A 566 4.71 -1.37 -0.89
CA GLN A 566 3.93 -0.28 -0.30
C GLN A 566 2.42 -0.49 -0.49
N LEU A 567 1.98 -0.90 -1.68
CA LEU A 567 0.58 -1.17 -1.97
C LEU A 567 0.08 -2.37 -1.16
N LYS A 568 0.88 -3.45 -1.06
CA LYS A 568 0.57 -4.62 -0.24
C LYS A 568 0.49 -4.29 1.25
N ALA A 569 1.43 -3.49 1.77
CA ALA A 569 1.39 -3.01 3.16
C ALA A 569 0.12 -2.20 3.45
N ASN A 570 -0.40 -1.48 2.45
CA ASN A 570 -1.63 -0.72 2.54
C ASN A 570 -2.90 -1.51 2.19
N LYS A 571 -2.81 -2.83 1.95
CA LYS A 571 -3.92 -3.71 1.51
C LYS A 571 -4.59 -3.24 0.20
N LEU A 572 -3.85 -2.52 -0.64
CA LEU A 572 -4.33 -2.04 -1.93
C LEU A 572 -3.95 -3.06 -3.01
N THR A 573 -4.91 -3.38 -3.88
CA THR A 573 -4.68 -4.31 -5.00
C THR A 573 -3.81 -3.65 -6.05
N VAL A 574 -2.76 -4.33 -6.49
CA VAL A 574 -1.95 -3.92 -7.64
C VAL A 574 -2.67 -4.36 -8.91
N PRO A 575 -3.14 -3.46 -9.78
CA PRO A 575 -3.74 -3.87 -11.04
C PRO A 575 -2.64 -4.39 -11.97
N ASP A 576 -2.72 -5.66 -12.38
CA ASP A 576 -1.85 -6.23 -13.41
C ASP A 576 -2.33 -5.76 -14.80
N ASN A 577 -1.92 -4.56 -15.19
CA ASN A 577 -2.39 -3.87 -16.40
C ASN A 577 -2.07 -4.66 -17.68
N GLU A 578 -0.92 -5.33 -17.76
CA GLU A 578 -0.51 -6.08 -18.96
C GLU A 578 -1.26 -7.41 -19.08
N LYS A 579 -1.51 -8.12 -17.97
CA LYS A 579 -2.36 -9.32 -17.99
C LYS A 579 -3.79 -8.95 -18.40
N ASN A 580 -4.37 -7.93 -17.77
CA ASN A 580 -5.72 -7.45 -18.10
C ASN A 580 -5.82 -7.06 -19.58
N ARG A 581 -4.85 -6.30 -20.09
CA ARG A 581 -4.77 -5.93 -21.52
C ARG A 581 -4.68 -7.14 -22.44
N LYS A 582 -3.86 -8.14 -22.11
CA LYS A 582 -3.70 -9.36 -22.91
C LYS A 582 -4.99 -10.19 -22.93
N ASP A 583 -5.68 -10.29 -21.81
CA ASP A 583 -6.93 -11.05 -21.68
C ASP A 583 -8.09 -10.32 -22.37
N MET A 584 -8.16 -9.00 -22.25
CA MET A 584 -9.10 -8.15 -23.01
C MET A 584 -8.88 -8.29 -24.52
N ARG A 585 -7.62 -8.21 -24.97
CA ARG A 585 -7.26 -8.37 -26.38
C ARG A 585 -7.69 -9.74 -26.90
N LYS A 586 -7.36 -10.82 -26.20
CA LYS A 586 -7.77 -12.18 -26.59
C LYS A 586 -9.28 -12.33 -26.67
N SER A 587 -10.01 -11.71 -25.74
CA SER A 587 -11.47 -11.73 -25.70
C SER A 587 -12.05 -11.02 -26.93
N LEU A 588 -11.54 -9.82 -27.25
CA LEU A 588 -11.95 -9.07 -28.46
C LEU A 588 -11.55 -9.80 -29.75
N GLU A 589 -10.37 -10.42 -29.82
CA GLU A 589 -9.95 -11.24 -30.98
C GLU A 589 -10.88 -12.45 -31.19
N LYS A 590 -11.32 -13.11 -30.10
CA LYS A 590 -12.30 -14.19 -30.15
C LYS A 590 -13.67 -13.69 -30.63
N MET A 591 -14.13 -12.55 -30.12
CA MET A 591 -15.39 -11.93 -30.55
C MET A 591 -15.33 -11.52 -32.03
N LEU A 592 -14.23 -10.91 -32.48
CA LEU A 592 -14.00 -10.54 -33.88
C LEU A 592 -14.03 -11.77 -34.80
N LYS A 593 -13.47 -12.90 -34.37
CA LYS A 593 -13.58 -14.18 -35.11
C LYS A 593 -15.03 -14.62 -35.27
N GLY A 594 -15.87 -14.45 -34.24
CA GLY A 594 -17.31 -14.73 -34.29
C GLY A 594 -18.08 -13.78 -35.21
N LEU A 595 -17.74 -12.48 -35.19
CA LEU A 595 -18.29 -11.47 -36.12
C LEU A 595 -17.91 -11.76 -37.58
N ASN A 596 -16.73 -12.35 -37.79
CA ASN A 596 -16.22 -12.76 -39.10
C ASN A 596 -16.69 -14.15 -39.56
N ALA A 597 -17.67 -14.77 -38.90
CA ALA A 597 -18.23 -16.04 -39.35
C ALA A 597 -18.74 -15.95 -40.81
N ARG A 598 -18.43 -16.98 -41.62
CA ARG A 598 -18.79 -17.12 -43.04
C ARG A 598 -19.48 -18.46 -43.31
N HIS A 599 -20.25 -18.55 -44.41
CA HIS A 599 -20.76 -19.84 -44.89
C HIS A 599 -19.60 -20.72 -45.37
N ARG A 600 -19.64 -22.03 -45.03
CA ARG A 600 -18.79 -23.03 -45.69
C ARG A 600 -19.48 -23.41 -47.00
N GLY A 601 -18.84 -23.11 -48.14
CA GLY A 601 -19.15 -23.78 -49.40
C GLY A 601 -19.73 -22.95 -50.57
N THR A 602 -19.89 -21.62 -50.50
CA THR A 602 -20.34 -20.85 -51.67
C THR A 602 -19.61 -19.53 -51.88
N LEU A 603 -19.25 -19.30 -53.15
CA LEU A 603 -18.64 -18.12 -53.77
C LEU A 603 -19.53 -16.86 -53.73
N HIS A 604 -20.21 -16.57 -52.62
CA HIS A 604 -20.70 -15.21 -52.39
C HIS A 604 -19.53 -14.35 -51.94
N ARG A 605 -18.72 -13.95 -52.92
CA ARG A 605 -17.84 -12.78 -52.83
C ARG A 605 -18.70 -11.61 -52.34
N GLU A 606 -18.33 -11.03 -51.20
CA GLU A 606 -18.75 -9.68 -50.78
C GLU A 606 -20.27 -9.40 -50.81
N ALA A 607 -21.09 -10.33 -50.33
CA ALA A 607 -22.48 -10.00 -49.98
C ALA A 607 -22.48 -9.15 -48.70
N LEU A 608 -22.27 -7.84 -48.93
CA LEU A 608 -22.32 -6.68 -48.02
C LEU A 608 -22.75 -7.02 -46.60
N ASP A 609 -21.78 -7.00 -45.67
CA ASP A 609 -22.11 -6.83 -44.26
C ASP A 609 -23.07 -5.63 -44.13
N SER A 610 -24.08 -5.74 -43.27
CA SER A 610 -24.91 -4.57 -43.00
C SER A 610 -24.03 -3.44 -42.47
N LYS A 611 -24.47 -2.19 -42.64
CA LYS A 611 -23.71 -1.02 -42.17
C LYS A 611 -23.35 -1.16 -40.69
N GLU A 612 -24.28 -1.67 -39.88
CA GLU A 612 -24.09 -1.92 -38.44
C GLU A 612 -23.03 -2.99 -38.16
N MET A 613 -22.97 -4.06 -38.96
CA MET A 613 -21.96 -5.12 -38.79
C MET A 613 -20.56 -4.63 -39.18
N THR A 614 -20.46 -3.82 -40.23
CA THR A 614 -19.18 -3.21 -40.65
C THR A 614 -18.64 -2.30 -39.55
N LEU A 615 -19.48 -1.38 -39.04
CA LEU A 615 -19.11 -0.49 -37.93
C LEU A 615 -18.69 -1.26 -36.66
N LEU A 616 -19.41 -2.32 -36.30
CA LEU A 616 -19.06 -3.16 -35.16
C LEU A 616 -17.69 -3.86 -35.33
N LYS A 617 -17.38 -4.36 -36.53
CA LYS A 617 -16.07 -4.97 -36.82
C LYS A 617 -14.94 -3.96 -36.79
N ASP A 618 -15.15 -2.79 -37.38
CA ASP A 618 -14.15 -1.72 -37.42
C ASP A 618 -13.82 -1.25 -36.00
N LYS A 619 -14.84 -1.00 -35.16
CA LYS A 619 -14.63 -0.62 -33.76
C LYS A 619 -14.01 -1.72 -32.92
N THR A 620 -14.34 -2.99 -33.17
CA THR A 620 -13.67 -4.12 -32.50
C THR A 620 -12.19 -4.18 -32.88
N THR A 621 -11.86 -3.92 -34.15
CA THR A 621 -10.48 -3.89 -34.65
C THR A 621 -9.72 -2.70 -34.09
N GLU A 622 -10.34 -1.52 -34.04
CA GLU A 622 -9.79 -0.32 -33.42
C GLU A 622 -9.42 -0.58 -31.95
N ALA A 623 -10.31 -1.20 -31.17
CA ALA A 623 -10.02 -1.57 -29.78
C ALA A 623 -8.83 -2.55 -29.66
N ILE A 624 -8.75 -3.56 -30.53
CA ILE A 624 -7.63 -4.52 -30.56
C ILE A 624 -6.31 -3.82 -30.90
N GLU A 625 -6.29 -2.96 -31.92
CA GLU A 625 -5.09 -2.21 -32.30
C GLU A 625 -4.68 -1.20 -31.22
N TYR A 626 -5.65 -0.55 -30.57
CA TYR A 626 -5.38 0.32 -29.44
C TYR A 626 -4.68 -0.44 -28.30
N LEU A 627 -5.17 -1.64 -27.96
CA LEU A 627 -4.57 -2.49 -26.94
C LEU A 627 -3.16 -2.96 -27.32
N LYS A 628 -2.87 -3.14 -28.62
CA LYS A 628 -1.53 -3.51 -29.13
C LYS A 628 -0.53 -2.35 -29.06
N VAL A 629 -0.96 -1.15 -29.43
CA VAL A 629 -0.07 0.02 -29.62
C VAL A 629 0.12 0.79 -28.31
N ASN A 630 -0.94 0.97 -27.52
CA ASN A 630 -0.94 1.88 -26.36
C ASN A 630 -0.70 1.13 -25.03
N ARG A 631 0.31 0.26 -25.01
CA ARG A 631 0.65 -0.60 -23.85
C ARG A 631 0.93 0.14 -22.56
N GLY A 632 1.30 1.41 -22.67
CA GLY A 632 1.70 2.25 -21.57
C GLY A 632 0.60 3.10 -20.90
N VAL A 633 -0.66 2.96 -21.33
CA VAL A 633 -1.75 3.75 -20.77
C VAL A 633 -2.57 2.87 -19.85
N ASN A 634 -2.93 3.37 -18.67
CA ASN A 634 -3.91 2.71 -17.83
C ASN A 634 -5.26 2.74 -18.55
N LEU A 635 -5.77 1.56 -18.92
CA LEU A 635 -6.98 1.43 -19.73
C LEU A 635 -8.22 2.01 -19.03
N PHE A 636 -8.22 2.07 -17.70
CA PHE A 636 -9.34 2.56 -16.92
C PHE A 636 -9.30 4.09 -16.71
N GLU A 637 -8.14 4.74 -16.87
CA GLU A 637 -8.00 6.21 -16.81
C GLU A 637 -7.99 6.86 -18.21
N ASP A 638 -7.75 6.07 -19.27
CA ASP A 638 -7.62 6.60 -20.62
C ASP A 638 -8.97 6.97 -21.23
N GLU A 639 -9.23 8.27 -21.35
CA GLU A 639 -10.46 8.79 -21.95
C GLU A 639 -10.69 8.26 -23.37
N LYS A 640 -9.62 8.13 -24.16
CA LYS A 640 -9.70 7.66 -25.54
C LYS A 640 -10.12 6.19 -25.61
N PHE A 641 -9.51 5.33 -24.81
CA PHE A 641 -9.94 3.93 -24.74
C PHE A 641 -11.36 3.79 -24.17
N GLY A 642 -11.71 4.61 -23.18
CA GLY A 642 -13.08 4.69 -22.66
C GLY A 642 -14.10 5.06 -23.75
N GLN A 643 -13.78 6.01 -24.62
CA GLN A 643 -14.60 6.37 -25.78
C GLN A 643 -14.73 5.20 -26.77
N ILE A 644 -13.61 4.54 -27.12
CA ILE A 644 -13.62 3.36 -28.00
C ILE A 644 -14.56 2.27 -27.44
N MET A 645 -14.50 2.01 -26.13
CA MET A 645 -15.36 1.01 -25.48
C MET A 645 -16.84 1.42 -25.45
N ASN A 646 -17.15 2.70 -25.29
CA ASN A 646 -18.53 3.21 -25.37
C ASN A 646 -19.10 3.07 -26.79
N GLU A 647 -18.34 3.49 -27.81
CA GLU A 647 -18.73 3.38 -29.21
C GLU A 647 -18.89 1.91 -29.65
N LEU A 648 -18.00 1.03 -29.15
CA LEU A 648 -18.09 -0.41 -29.39
C LEU A 648 -19.39 -1.01 -28.80
N SER A 649 -19.76 -0.60 -27.59
CA SER A 649 -21.02 -0.98 -26.94
C SER A 649 -22.22 -0.50 -27.75
N GLU A 650 -22.20 0.75 -28.23
CA GLU A 650 -23.26 1.33 -29.06
C GLU A 650 -23.41 0.57 -30.39
N CYS A 651 -22.31 0.31 -31.09
CA CYS A 651 -22.31 -0.46 -32.34
C CYS A 651 -22.90 -1.87 -32.15
N SER A 652 -22.55 -2.54 -31.05
CA SER A 652 -23.09 -3.85 -30.71
C SER A 652 -24.60 -3.81 -30.44
N ASN A 653 -25.05 -2.84 -29.64
CA ASN A 653 -26.46 -2.65 -29.33
C ASN A 653 -27.27 -2.30 -30.58
N ASN A 654 -26.74 -1.46 -31.47
CA ASN A 654 -27.38 -1.11 -32.74
C ASN A 654 -27.53 -2.33 -33.65
N TYR A 655 -26.49 -3.16 -33.80
CA TYR A 655 -26.58 -4.39 -34.59
C TYR A 655 -27.60 -5.39 -34.00
N THR A 656 -27.55 -5.65 -32.70
CA THR A 656 -28.47 -6.59 -32.04
C THR A 656 -29.93 -6.09 -32.07
N LYS A 657 -30.14 -4.77 -31.90
CA LYS A 657 -31.44 -4.12 -32.04
C LYS A 657 -31.97 -4.22 -33.47
N ALA A 658 -31.18 -3.87 -34.49
CA ALA A 658 -31.59 -3.97 -35.89
C ALA A 658 -32.04 -5.40 -36.26
N LYS A 659 -31.33 -6.43 -35.78
CA LYS A 659 -31.74 -7.82 -35.99
C LYS A 659 -33.03 -8.20 -35.27
N LYS A 660 -33.23 -7.71 -34.04
CA LYS A 660 -34.47 -7.92 -33.28
C LYS A 660 -35.65 -7.16 -33.88
N ASP A 661 -35.44 -5.96 -34.41
CA ASP A 661 -36.50 -5.15 -35.01
C ASP A 661 -37.00 -5.78 -36.32
N VAL A 662 -36.09 -6.26 -37.17
CA VAL A 662 -36.46 -7.06 -38.37
C VAL A 662 -37.24 -8.32 -37.97
N ALA A 663 -36.79 -9.04 -36.93
CA ALA A 663 -37.50 -10.22 -36.44
C ALA A 663 -38.88 -9.89 -35.87
N ARG A 664 -38.99 -8.81 -35.09
CA ARG A 664 -40.25 -8.32 -34.53
C ARG A 664 -41.22 -7.92 -35.64
N GLU A 665 -40.75 -7.23 -36.67
CA GLU A 665 -41.60 -6.84 -37.79
C GLU A 665 -42.11 -8.06 -38.56
N ASN A 666 -41.26 -9.07 -38.77
CA ASN A 666 -41.68 -10.34 -39.37
C ASN A 666 -42.74 -11.07 -38.51
N PHE A 667 -42.56 -11.11 -37.19
CA PHE A 667 -43.56 -11.70 -36.30
C PHE A 667 -44.85 -10.90 -36.25
N ARG A 668 -44.79 -9.56 -36.31
CA ARG A 668 -46.00 -8.73 -36.37
C ARG A 668 -46.76 -8.96 -37.67
N LYS A 669 -46.07 -9.05 -38.82
CA LYS A 669 -46.69 -9.43 -40.11
C LYS A 669 -47.32 -10.82 -40.09
N GLU A 670 -46.79 -11.74 -39.29
CA GLU A 670 -47.31 -13.12 -39.15
C GLU A 670 -48.48 -13.23 -38.16
N LEU A 671 -48.47 -12.45 -37.07
CA LEU A 671 -49.32 -12.69 -35.89
C LEU A 671 -50.30 -11.57 -35.56
N VAL A 672 -50.08 -10.36 -36.08
CA VAL A 672 -50.90 -9.19 -35.74
C VAL A 672 -51.75 -8.82 -36.94
N ASP A 673 -53.07 -8.85 -36.76
CA ASP A 673 -54.00 -8.30 -37.74
C ASP A 673 -54.08 -6.77 -37.57
N GLU A 674 -53.55 -6.03 -38.54
CA GLU A 674 -53.51 -4.57 -38.49
C GLU A 674 -54.88 -3.90 -38.62
N SER A 675 -55.91 -4.64 -39.06
CA SER A 675 -57.30 -4.15 -39.18
C SER A 675 -58.00 -4.00 -37.82
N LEU A 676 -57.50 -4.67 -36.77
CA LEU A 676 -58.05 -4.55 -35.41
C LEU A 676 -57.72 -3.19 -34.77
N PRO A 677 -58.63 -2.56 -33.99
CA PRO A 677 -58.34 -1.30 -33.30
C PRO A 677 -57.13 -1.38 -32.36
N LYS A 678 -56.28 -0.34 -32.35
CA LYS A 678 -55.17 -0.24 -31.37
C LYS A 678 -55.73 -0.25 -29.94
N GLY A 679 -55.33 -1.23 -29.14
CA GLY A 679 -55.74 -1.35 -27.74
C GLY A 679 -56.91 -2.32 -27.47
N SER A 680 -57.48 -2.97 -28.49
CA SER A 680 -58.44 -4.05 -28.25
C SER A 680 -57.79 -5.24 -27.53
N GLU A 681 -58.56 -5.97 -26.72
CA GLU A 681 -58.05 -7.16 -26.01
C GLU A 681 -57.43 -8.19 -26.95
N GLU A 682 -58.05 -8.42 -28.11
CA GLU A 682 -57.55 -9.35 -29.14
C GLU A 682 -56.22 -8.88 -29.74
N ARG A 683 -56.08 -7.58 -30.05
CA ARG A 683 -54.81 -7.02 -30.55
C ARG A 683 -53.72 -7.03 -29.48
N LEU A 684 -54.08 -6.80 -28.21
CA LEU A 684 -53.16 -6.91 -27.07
C LEU A 684 -52.71 -8.36 -26.84
N ALA A 685 -53.59 -9.35 -27.04
CA ALA A 685 -53.24 -10.76 -26.97
C ALA A 685 -52.25 -11.17 -28.07
N GLN A 686 -52.47 -10.71 -29.31
CA GLN A 686 -51.55 -10.93 -30.43
C GLN A 686 -50.17 -10.26 -30.20
N GLU A 687 -50.14 -9.04 -29.68
CA GLU A 687 -48.88 -8.35 -29.32
C GLU A 687 -48.15 -9.05 -28.16
N ARG A 688 -48.87 -9.64 -27.19
CA ARG A 688 -48.27 -10.49 -26.13
C ARG A 688 -47.64 -11.76 -26.71
N GLU A 689 -48.24 -12.37 -27.72
CA GLU A 689 -47.68 -13.52 -28.46
C GLU A 689 -46.39 -13.12 -29.21
N VAL A 690 -46.38 -11.96 -29.88
CA VAL A 690 -45.15 -11.41 -30.51
C VAL A 690 -44.04 -11.22 -29.46
N ILE A 691 -44.35 -10.67 -28.29
CA ILE A 691 -43.38 -10.52 -27.20
C ILE A 691 -42.86 -11.88 -26.72
N LYS A 692 -43.73 -12.88 -26.59
CA LYS A 692 -43.38 -14.25 -26.19
C LYS A 692 -42.46 -14.92 -27.22
N LYS A 693 -42.77 -14.85 -28.52
CA LYS A 693 -41.90 -15.37 -29.59
C LYS A 693 -40.57 -14.63 -29.66
N MET A 694 -40.57 -13.30 -29.46
CA MET A 694 -39.34 -12.50 -29.42
C MET A 694 -38.42 -12.85 -28.25
N LYS A 695 -38.96 -13.27 -27.09
CA LYS A 695 -38.13 -13.74 -25.97
C LYS A 695 -37.35 -15.01 -26.30
N ALA A 696 -37.90 -15.88 -27.14
CA ALA A 696 -37.27 -17.14 -27.56
C ALA A 696 -36.48 -17.01 -28.89
N TRP A 697 -36.55 -15.87 -29.57
CA TRP A 697 -36.01 -15.72 -30.92
C TRP A 697 -34.47 -15.73 -30.95
N LYS A 698 -33.94 -16.47 -31.93
CA LYS A 698 -32.53 -16.44 -32.35
C LYS A 698 -32.47 -16.43 -33.88
N PRO A 699 -31.39 -15.91 -34.49
CA PRO A 699 -31.19 -16.02 -35.93
C PRO A 699 -31.26 -17.49 -36.39
N LYS A 700 -31.83 -17.73 -37.58
CA LYS A 700 -32.04 -19.10 -38.08
C LYS A 700 -30.77 -19.75 -38.63
N THR A 701 -29.80 -18.96 -39.11
CA THR A 701 -28.57 -19.48 -39.72
C THR A 701 -27.46 -19.64 -38.68
N GLN A 702 -26.64 -20.67 -38.80
CA GLN A 702 -25.48 -20.89 -37.92
C GLN A 702 -24.53 -19.69 -37.92
N MET A 703 -24.30 -19.09 -39.10
CA MET A 703 -23.52 -17.84 -39.22
C MET A 703 -24.21 -16.67 -38.50
N GLY A 704 -25.51 -16.48 -38.70
CA GLY A 704 -26.29 -15.43 -38.05
C GLY A 704 -26.29 -15.56 -36.53
N GLN A 705 -26.41 -16.78 -36.01
CA GLN A 705 -26.29 -17.07 -34.57
C GLN A 705 -24.89 -16.74 -34.04
N SER A 706 -23.84 -17.17 -34.75
CA SER A 706 -22.46 -16.85 -34.35
C SER A 706 -22.21 -15.33 -34.29
N ARG A 707 -22.68 -14.59 -35.29
CA ARG A 707 -22.53 -13.12 -35.35
C ARG A 707 -23.34 -12.43 -34.25
N PHE A 708 -24.57 -12.90 -34.00
CA PHE A 708 -25.44 -12.33 -32.98
C PHE A 708 -24.93 -12.61 -31.56
N ASN A 709 -24.51 -13.83 -31.28
CA ASN A 709 -23.90 -14.19 -29.99
C ASN A 709 -22.62 -13.38 -29.75
N ALA A 710 -21.73 -13.28 -30.76
CA ALA A 710 -20.52 -12.47 -30.64
C ALA A 710 -20.83 -10.99 -30.35
N ALA A 711 -21.88 -10.41 -30.96
CA ALA A 711 -22.31 -9.06 -30.62
C ALA A 711 -22.82 -8.96 -29.17
N GLN A 712 -23.63 -9.91 -28.69
CA GLN A 712 -24.06 -9.95 -27.29
C GLN A 712 -22.89 -10.09 -26.32
N ASP A 713 -21.87 -10.89 -26.68
CA ASP A 713 -20.62 -11.03 -25.93
C ASP A 713 -19.87 -9.69 -25.88
N VAL A 714 -19.80 -8.95 -26.99
CA VAL A 714 -19.21 -7.58 -27.01
C VAL A 714 -19.95 -6.63 -26.09
N SER A 715 -21.29 -6.62 -26.11
CA SER A 715 -22.10 -5.76 -25.23
C SER A 715 -21.86 -6.10 -23.75
N SER A 716 -21.80 -7.40 -23.43
CA SER A 716 -21.50 -7.89 -22.08
C SER A 716 -20.09 -7.50 -21.63
N PHE A 717 -19.11 -7.66 -22.51
CA PHE A 717 -17.71 -7.27 -22.28
C PHE A 717 -17.55 -5.77 -22.03
N CYS A 718 -18.21 -4.92 -22.82
CA CYS A 718 -18.16 -3.47 -22.61
C CYS A 718 -18.81 -3.06 -21.28
N LYS A 719 -19.90 -3.74 -20.89
CA LYS A 719 -20.54 -3.52 -19.58
C LYS A 719 -19.64 -3.95 -18.43
N GLU A 720 -18.96 -5.08 -18.56
CA GLU A 720 -17.97 -5.55 -17.59
C GLU A 720 -16.79 -4.58 -17.47
N PHE A 721 -16.23 -4.12 -18.60
CA PHE A 721 -15.18 -3.09 -18.59
C PHE A 721 -15.60 -1.83 -17.84
N LYS A 722 -16.82 -1.33 -18.08
CA LYS A 722 -17.33 -0.14 -17.39
C LYS A 722 -17.49 -0.36 -15.88
N ASN A 723 -17.90 -1.56 -15.46
CA ASN A 723 -17.96 -1.91 -14.04
C ASN A 723 -16.57 -1.97 -13.42
N ASN A 724 -15.61 -2.63 -14.08
CA ASN A 724 -14.23 -2.73 -13.62
C ASN A 724 -13.55 -1.35 -13.58
N GLN A 725 -13.84 -0.48 -14.55
CA GLN A 725 -13.39 0.92 -14.55
C GLN A 725 -13.93 1.68 -13.33
N LYS A 726 -15.20 1.48 -13.01
CA LYS A 726 -15.83 2.10 -11.85
C LYS A 726 -15.20 1.60 -10.54
N GLU A 727 -14.94 0.31 -10.43
CA GLU A 727 -14.26 -0.30 -9.28
C GLU A 727 -12.82 0.19 -9.14
N TYR A 728 -12.10 0.30 -10.26
CA TYR A 728 -10.78 0.88 -10.31
C TYR A 728 -10.78 2.32 -9.78
N ASN A 729 -11.73 3.15 -10.22
CA ASN A 729 -11.88 4.52 -9.75
C ASN A 729 -12.22 4.58 -8.26
N TYR A 730 -13.06 3.67 -7.75
CA TYR A 730 -13.30 3.56 -6.31
C TYR A 730 -12.05 3.18 -5.53
N ALA A 731 -11.26 2.22 -6.03
CA ALA A 731 -10.01 1.84 -5.39
C ALA A 731 -9.01 3.02 -5.34
N LEU A 732 -8.95 3.84 -6.40
CA LEU A 732 -8.17 5.09 -6.41
C LEU A 732 -8.66 6.12 -5.39
N GLU A 733 -9.94 6.12 -5.09
CA GLU A 733 -10.57 6.98 -4.08
C GLU A 733 -10.48 6.38 -2.66
N GLY A 734 -9.79 5.24 -2.47
CA GLY A 734 -9.62 4.59 -1.18
C GLY A 734 -10.77 3.64 -0.79
N HIS A 735 -11.61 3.26 -1.74
CA HIS A 735 -12.74 2.34 -1.55
C HIS A 735 -12.44 0.97 -2.19
N PRO A 736 -12.06 -0.07 -1.43
CA PRO A 736 -11.88 -1.41 -1.98
C PRO A 736 -13.21 -1.97 -2.52
N SER A 737 -13.18 -2.94 -3.43
CA SER A 737 -14.39 -3.63 -3.91
C SER A 737 -14.61 -4.92 -3.12
N LEU A 738 -15.87 -5.19 -2.76
CA LEU A 738 -16.33 -6.46 -2.19
C LEU A 738 -17.52 -7.02 -2.98
N ASP A 739 -17.66 -8.35 -3.00
CA ASP A 739 -18.86 -9.05 -3.45
C ASP A 739 -19.67 -9.50 -2.24
N ALA A 740 -20.99 -9.30 -2.26
CA ALA A 740 -21.88 -9.80 -1.21
C ALA A 740 -21.78 -11.33 -1.02
N LYS A 741 -21.44 -12.08 -2.08
CA LYS A 741 -21.19 -13.52 -1.99
C LYS A 741 -19.94 -13.84 -1.17
N GLN A 742 -18.87 -13.06 -1.32
CA GLN A 742 -17.64 -13.24 -0.54
C GLN A 742 -17.91 -12.98 0.94
N ILE A 743 -18.65 -11.92 1.27
CA ILE A 743 -19.06 -11.63 2.64
C ILE A 743 -19.87 -12.80 3.22
N ALA A 744 -20.79 -13.38 2.43
CA ALA A 744 -21.59 -14.52 2.87
C ALA A 744 -20.78 -15.83 3.00
N GLU A 745 -19.71 -16.01 2.23
CA GLU A 745 -18.81 -17.17 2.33
C GLU A 745 -17.84 -17.06 3.53
N GLU A 746 -17.43 -15.83 3.87
CA GLU A 746 -16.57 -15.53 5.02
C GLU A 746 -17.33 -15.53 6.35
N ALA A 747 -18.65 -15.33 6.31
CA ALA A 747 -19.50 -15.35 7.49
C ALA A 747 -19.80 -16.78 7.95
N ASP A 748 -19.61 -17.06 9.24
CA ASP A 748 -19.93 -18.36 9.82
C ASP A 748 -21.44 -18.56 9.90
N LYS A 749 -22.20 -17.46 10.11
CA LYS A 749 -23.66 -17.46 10.27
C LYS A 749 -24.37 -16.52 9.28
N PRO A 750 -25.62 -16.83 8.87
CA PRO A 750 -26.38 -16.01 7.91
C PRO A 750 -26.58 -14.55 8.33
N TYR A 751 -26.79 -14.27 9.63
CA TYR A 751 -26.93 -12.89 10.10
C TYR A 751 -25.60 -12.14 10.15
N GLU A 752 -24.46 -12.82 10.36
CA GLU A 752 -23.14 -12.19 10.39
C GLU A 752 -22.79 -11.54 9.05
N ALA A 753 -23.13 -12.20 7.93
CA ALA A 753 -22.98 -11.62 6.60
C ALA A 753 -23.74 -10.28 6.48
N GLY A 754 -24.95 -10.20 7.04
CA GLY A 754 -25.72 -8.96 7.07
C GLY A 754 -25.12 -7.92 8.02
N VAL A 755 -24.59 -8.34 9.17
CA VAL A 755 -23.87 -7.46 10.11
C VAL A 755 -22.64 -6.85 9.44
N ASP A 756 -21.85 -7.64 8.72
CA ASP A 756 -20.66 -7.17 8.01
C ASP A 756 -20.99 -6.25 6.84
N GLU A 757 -22.08 -6.53 6.11
CA GLU A 757 -22.63 -5.62 5.10
C GLU A 757 -23.01 -4.27 5.71
N ILE A 758 -23.62 -4.25 6.90
CA ILE A 758 -23.96 -3.01 7.63
C ILE A 758 -22.69 -2.28 8.06
N LEU A 759 -21.81 -2.95 8.81
CA LEU A 759 -20.59 -2.36 9.38
C LEU A 759 -19.63 -1.86 8.31
N ASN A 760 -19.64 -2.44 7.10
CA ASN A 760 -18.85 -1.96 5.98
C ASN A 760 -19.06 -0.47 5.69
N TYR A 761 -20.31 0.03 5.79
CA TYR A 761 -20.61 1.45 5.53
C TYR A 761 -20.10 2.39 6.64
N TYR A 762 -19.77 1.85 7.81
CA TYR A 762 -19.27 2.60 8.97
C TYR A 762 -17.74 2.55 9.12
N LYS A 763 -17.03 1.80 8.27
CA LYS A 763 -15.56 1.70 8.27
C LYS A 763 -14.87 3.04 7.98
N LYS A 764 -13.57 3.12 8.28
CA LYS A 764 -12.72 4.27 7.90
C LYS A 764 -12.59 4.34 6.39
N TYR A 765 -12.43 3.17 5.76
CA TYR A 765 -12.38 3.00 4.32
C TYR A 765 -13.49 2.03 3.88
N PRO A 766 -14.74 2.50 3.73
CA PRO A 766 -15.86 1.66 3.29
C PRO A 766 -15.60 1.05 1.92
N SER A 767 -15.94 -0.22 1.78
CA SER A 767 -15.82 -0.94 0.51
C SER A 767 -17.06 -0.73 -0.36
N CYS A 768 -16.87 -0.69 -1.67
CA CYS A 768 -17.95 -0.73 -2.65
C CYS A 768 -18.49 -2.17 -2.79
N ILE A 769 -19.74 -2.41 -2.38
CA ILE A 769 -20.45 -3.68 -2.59
C ILE A 769 -21.20 -3.61 -3.92
N ARG A 770 -20.76 -4.36 -4.94
CA ARG A 770 -21.23 -4.24 -6.33
C ARG A 770 -22.74 -4.44 -6.47
N GLU A 771 -23.28 -5.40 -5.73
CA GLU A 771 -24.68 -5.82 -5.77
C GLU A 771 -25.62 -4.70 -5.27
N HIS A 772 -25.12 -3.83 -4.38
CA HIS A 772 -25.90 -2.73 -3.82
C HIS A 772 -26.17 -1.64 -4.86
N PHE A 773 -25.26 -1.45 -5.83
CA PHE A 773 -25.49 -0.53 -6.96
C PHE A 773 -26.50 -1.07 -7.97
N LYS A 774 -26.52 -2.40 -8.19
CA LYS A 774 -27.46 -3.05 -9.14
C LYS A 774 -28.90 -2.95 -8.67
N LYS A 775 -29.14 -2.94 -7.36
CA LYS A 775 -30.46 -2.84 -6.72
C LYS A 775 -30.91 -1.41 -6.43
N ASN A 776 -30.17 -0.41 -6.92
CA ASN A 776 -30.37 1.00 -6.56
C ASN A 776 -30.34 1.26 -5.04
N LEU A 777 -29.75 0.36 -4.22
CA LEU A 777 -29.60 0.59 -2.78
C LEU A 777 -28.71 1.82 -2.53
N VAL A 778 -27.68 1.95 -3.36
CA VAL A 778 -26.74 3.06 -3.38
C VAL A 778 -26.41 3.48 -4.83
N ASN A 779 -26.15 4.77 -5.06
CA ASN A 779 -25.64 5.29 -6.32
C ASN A 779 -24.25 5.91 -6.12
N ASP A 780 -23.57 6.26 -7.20
CA ASP A 780 -22.19 6.74 -7.14
C ASP A 780 -22.05 8.02 -6.29
N LYS A 781 -22.95 8.98 -6.50
CA LYS A 781 -22.93 10.26 -5.81
C LYS A 781 -23.19 10.11 -4.31
N SER A 782 -24.17 9.31 -3.92
CA SER A 782 -24.53 9.10 -2.51
C SER A 782 -23.48 8.28 -1.77
N PHE A 783 -22.87 7.27 -2.41
CA PHE A 783 -21.76 6.52 -1.83
C PHE A 783 -20.59 7.45 -1.51
N LYS A 784 -20.11 8.23 -2.50
CA LYS A 784 -18.99 9.15 -2.28
C LYS A 784 -19.31 10.22 -1.22
N ALA A 785 -20.54 10.72 -1.18
CA ALA A 785 -20.95 11.72 -0.20
C ALA A 785 -21.01 11.17 1.24
N ALA A 786 -21.56 9.96 1.42
CA ALA A 786 -21.77 9.34 2.74
C ALA A 786 -20.53 8.59 3.27
N CYS A 787 -19.79 7.97 2.36
CA CYS A 787 -18.77 6.97 2.68
C CYS A 787 -17.34 7.44 2.42
N ALA A 788 -17.11 8.74 2.17
CA ALA A 788 -15.77 9.32 2.00
C ALA A 788 -14.77 8.78 3.05
N PRO A 789 -13.52 8.41 2.69
CA PRO A 789 -12.57 7.86 3.63
C PRO A 789 -12.29 8.80 4.81
N ILE A 790 -12.10 8.24 5.99
CA ILE A 790 -11.81 9.00 7.21
C ILE A 790 -10.53 8.47 7.84
N GLU A 791 -9.54 9.34 7.98
CA GLU A 791 -8.28 8.99 8.63
C GLU A 791 -8.40 9.04 10.15
N CYS A 792 -7.95 7.96 10.79
CA CYS A 792 -7.82 7.80 12.23
C CYS A 792 -6.75 6.72 12.50
N ASP A 793 -5.52 7.17 12.73
CA ASP A 793 -4.34 6.31 12.83
C ASP A 793 -4.31 5.49 14.11
N GLY A 794 -3.68 4.32 14.08
CA GLY A 794 -3.54 3.44 15.25
C GLY A 794 -4.83 2.75 15.71
N ILE A 795 -5.96 2.98 15.02
CA ILE A 795 -7.24 2.28 15.25
C ILE A 795 -7.48 1.27 14.12
N SER A 796 -8.09 0.12 14.41
CA SER A 796 -8.45 -0.85 13.36
C SER A 796 -9.70 -0.40 12.57
N GLU A 797 -9.97 -1.01 11.40
CA GLU A 797 -11.23 -0.74 10.66
C GLU A 797 -12.47 -1.20 11.43
N GLU A 798 -12.35 -2.34 12.12
CA GLU A 798 -13.45 -2.94 12.88
C GLU A 798 -13.82 -2.06 14.08
N ASP A 799 -12.82 -1.65 14.87
CA ASP A 799 -13.04 -0.80 16.06
C ASP A 799 -13.70 0.52 15.66
N PHE A 800 -13.22 1.15 14.58
CA PHE A 800 -13.84 2.37 14.06
C PHE A 800 -15.28 2.15 13.62
N ALA A 801 -15.55 1.06 12.87
CA ALA A 801 -16.90 0.76 12.41
C ALA A 801 -17.88 0.52 13.57
N LEU A 802 -17.43 -0.15 14.64
CA LEU A 802 -18.24 -0.39 15.83
C LEU A 802 -18.53 0.90 16.60
N VAL A 803 -17.54 1.77 16.78
CA VAL A 803 -17.76 3.07 17.43
C VAL A 803 -18.64 3.98 16.56
N ALA A 804 -18.50 3.95 15.24
CA ALA A 804 -19.38 4.68 14.32
C ALA A 804 -20.80 4.12 14.32
N TYR A 805 -20.96 2.80 14.43
CA TYR A 805 -22.27 2.18 14.60
C TYR A 805 -22.90 2.55 15.96
N ALA A 806 -22.13 2.57 17.05
CA ALA A 806 -22.60 3.09 18.33
C ALA A 806 -22.98 4.58 18.25
N ALA A 807 -22.23 5.38 17.49
CA ALA A 807 -22.50 6.80 17.33
C ALA A 807 -23.79 7.10 16.57
N ILE A 808 -24.18 6.29 15.57
CA ILE A 808 -25.50 6.44 14.91
C ILE A 808 -26.66 6.05 15.83
N LEU A 809 -26.40 5.21 16.84
CA LEU A 809 -27.39 4.87 17.85
C LEU A 809 -27.62 6.02 18.85
N ASN A 810 -26.67 6.96 18.97
CA ASN A 810 -26.75 8.11 19.86
C ASN A 810 -27.54 9.28 19.24
N THR A 811 -28.54 9.78 19.97
CA THR A 811 -29.45 10.84 19.50
C THR A 811 -28.80 12.19 19.29
N ASP A 812 -27.69 12.47 19.96
CA ASP A 812 -27.03 13.78 19.91
C ASP A 812 -26.07 13.90 18.72
N THR A 813 -25.75 12.77 18.08
CA THR A 813 -24.88 12.72 16.89
C THR A 813 -25.57 13.24 15.63
N ILE A 814 -26.91 13.15 15.56
CA ILE A 814 -27.67 13.47 14.35
C ILE A 814 -28.23 14.91 14.44
N PRO A 815 -27.93 15.78 13.47
CA PRO A 815 -28.44 17.15 13.44
C PRO A 815 -29.96 17.20 13.28
N ASP A 816 -30.64 18.12 13.95
CA ASP A 816 -32.10 18.28 13.86
C ASP A 816 -32.57 18.58 12.43
N ALA A 817 -31.80 19.38 11.68
CA ALA A 817 -32.08 19.64 10.27
C ALA A 817 -32.09 18.38 9.39
N SER A 818 -31.24 17.39 9.72
CA SER A 818 -31.20 16.09 9.03
C SER A 818 -32.45 15.27 9.34
N LEU A 819 -32.89 15.29 10.60
CA LEU A 819 -34.14 14.66 11.04
C LEU A 819 -35.37 15.28 10.39
N ASP A 820 -35.50 16.60 10.41
CA ASP A 820 -36.71 17.28 9.94
C ASP A 820 -36.88 17.18 8.42
N LYS A 821 -35.76 17.00 7.70
CA LYS A 821 -35.74 16.75 6.25
C LYS A 821 -36.13 15.31 5.88
N LYS A 822 -35.77 14.33 6.72
CA LYS A 822 -35.86 12.89 6.37
C LYS A 822 -36.95 12.14 7.09
N SER A 823 -37.36 12.60 8.27
CA SER A 823 -38.49 12.03 8.97
C SER A 823 -39.76 12.35 8.19
N GLN A 824 -40.50 11.29 7.86
CA GLN A 824 -41.86 11.43 7.35
C GLN A 824 -42.81 11.96 8.46
N ASN A 825 -42.39 11.89 9.72
CA ASN A 825 -43.17 12.28 10.88
C ASN A 825 -42.77 13.66 11.42
N LYS A 826 -43.71 14.61 11.34
CA LYS A 826 -43.55 15.98 11.84
C LYS A 826 -44.45 16.29 13.05
N SER A 827 -45.08 15.26 13.63
CA SER A 827 -45.93 15.45 14.80
C SER A 827 -45.10 15.99 15.98
N PRO A 828 -45.56 17.06 16.66
CA PRO A 828 -44.86 17.63 17.81
C PRO A 828 -44.83 16.66 19.01
N GLU A 829 -45.67 15.62 19.01
CA GLU A 829 -45.74 14.67 20.12
C GLU A 829 -44.72 13.51 20.02
N VAL A 830 -43.88 13.49 18.98
CA VAL A 830 -42.90 12.42 18.74
C VAL A 830 -41.52 12.95 19.06
N THR A 831 -40.85 12.33 20.02
CA THR A 831 -39.56 12.84 20.50
C THR A 831 -38.49 12.76 19.40
N LYS A 832 -37.45 13.58 19.51
CA LYS A 832 -36.25 13.45 18.65
C LYS A 832 -35.70 12.02 18.66
N LYS A 833 -35.67 11.40 19.84
CA LYS A 833 -35.18 10.03 20.06
C LYS A 833 -35.99 9.00 19.26
N ASP A 834 -37.32 9.11 19.27
CA ASP A 834 -38.19 8.20 18.52
C ASP A 834 -38.06 8.37 17.01
N ARG A 835 -37.92 9.62 16.53
CA ARG A 835 -37.71 9.90 15.09
C ARG A 835 -36.36 9.38 14.60
N ILE A 836 -35.31 9.47 15.42
CA ILE A 836 -33.99 8.90 15.11
C ILE A 836 -34.09 7.38 15.05
N ARG A 837 -34.70 6.76 16.07
CA ARG A 837 -34.89 5.31 16.14
C ARG A 837 -35.63 4.81 14.91
N GLN A 838 -36.79 5.39 14.58
CA GLN A 838 -37.57 4.99 13.40
C GLN A 838 -36.76 5.03 12.10
N ASN A 839 -36.06 6.13 11.82
CA ASN A 839 -35.28 6.29 10.60
C ASN A 839 -34.07 5.34 10.57
N ARG A 840 -33.38 5.20 11.70
CA ARG A 840 -32.22 4.31 11.86
C ARG A 840 -32.59 2.84 11.72
N THR A 841 -33.57 2.35 12.47
CA THR A 841 -33.99 0.95 12.42
C THR A 841 -34.50 0.59 11.03
N MET A 842 -35.23 1.51 10.37
CA MET A 842 -35.64 1.31 8.99
C MET A 842 -34.45 1.16 8.05
N TYR A 843 -33.48 2.06 8.03
CA TYR A 843 -32.50 2.09 6.94
C TYR A 843 -31.19 1.36 7.24
N SER A 844 -30.75 1.29 8.51
CA SER A 844 -29.49 0.65 8.87
C SER A 844 -29.57 -0.88 8.81
N LEU A 845 -30.61 -1.48 9.42
CA LEU A 845 -30.76 -2.94 9.40
C LEU A 845 -31.22 -3.47 8.03
N ASP A 846 -31.93 -2.65 7.25
CA ASP A 846 -32.33 -2.97 5.87
C ASP A 846 -31.15 -3.27 4.96
N ILE A 847 -30.01 -2.57 5.14
CA ILE A 847 -28.77 -2.84 4.39
C ILE A 847 -28.39 -4.31 4.57
N GLY A 848 -28.47 -4.80 5.81
CA GLY A 848 -28.18 -6.18 6.16
C GLY A 848 -29.23 -7.18 5.67
N GLY A 849 -30.36 -6.77 5.06
CA GLY A 849 -31.36 -7.67 4.48
C GLY A 849 -30.97 -8.28 3.13
N GLY A 850 -29.92 -7.77 2.48
CA GLY A 850 -29.40 -8.34 1.24
C GLY A 850 -30.41 -8.28 0.09
N LYS A 851 -31.05 -9.41 -0.27
CA LYS A 851 -32.08 -9.46 -1.35
C LYS A 851 -33.42 -8.84 -0.96
N SER A 852 -33.73 -8.74 0.32
CA SER A 852 -34.95 -8.12 0.83
C SER A 852 -34.77 -6.64 1.21
N ALA A 853 -33.57 -6.07 1.06
CA ALA A 853 -33.30 -4.67 1.33
C ALA A 853 -34.16 -3.76 0.44
N ARG A 854 -34.74 -2.69 1.01
CA ARG A 854 -35.46 -1.67 0.21
C ARG A 854 -34.52 -0.95 -0.75
N GLU A 855 -35.02 -0.58 -1.92
CA GLU A 855 -34.24 0.25 -2.85
C GLU A 855 -33.99 1.64 -2.25
N ASN A 856 -32.86 2.26 -2.60
CA ASN A 856 -32.47 3.63 -2.21
C ASN A 856 -32.20 3.90 -0.71
N CYS A 857 -32.00 2.89 0.14
CA CYS A 857 -31.71 3.12 1.58
C CYS A 857 -30.53 4.08 1.81
N ILE A 858 -29.36 3.80 1.23
CA ILE A 858 -28.17 4.66 1.40
C ILE A 858 -28.35 6.01 0.69
N ASN A 859 -29.03 6.02 -0.47
CA ASN A 859 -29.32 7.26 -1.20
C ASN A 859 -30.14 8.23 -0.35
N HIS A 860 -31.07 7.71 0.44
CA HIS A 860 -31.95 8.51 1.27
C HIS A 860 -31.32 8.89 2.62
N PHE A 861 -30.51 8.00 3.22
CA PHE A 861 -30.09 8.11 4.63
C PHE A 861 -28.58 8.33 4.83
N GLY A 862 -27.74 7.99 3.86
CA GLY A 862 -26.29 7.92 4.04
C GLY A 862 -25.62 9.24 4.43
N GLU A 863 -25.89 10.32 3.71
CA GLU A 863 -25.23 11.62 3.97
C GLU A 863 -25.67 12.25 5.30
N ASP A 864 -26.94 12.07 5.66
CA ASP A 864 -27.57 12.74 6.79
C ASP A 864 -27.39 11.95 8.11
N PHE A 865 -26.97 10.68 8.05
CA PHE A 865 -26.83 9.82 9.25
C PHE A 865 -25.52 9.03 9.32
N ILE A 866 -25.12 8.33 8.25
CA ILE A 866 -23.88 7.53 8.24
C ILE A 866 -22.65 8.44 8.34
N LYS A 867 -22.61 9.51 7.54
CA LYS A 867 -21.49 10.45 7.55
C LYS A 867 -21.29 11.14 8.92
N PRO A 868 -22.32 11.75 9.54
CA PRO A 868 -22.18 12.31 10.90
C PRO A 868 -21.70 11.29 11.93
N ALA A 869 -22.22 10.07 11.91
CA ALA A 869 -21.81 9.02 12.84
C ALA A 869 -20.33 8.64 12.69
N ARG A 870 -19.84 8.52 11.46
CA ARG A 870 -18.43 8.24 11.19
C ARG A 870 -17.51 9.40 11.60
N LEU A 871 -17.94 10.65 11.39
CA LEU A 871 -17.20 11.82 11.87
C LEU A 871 -17.13 11.85 13.41
N LYS A 872 -18.23 11.50 14.09
CA LYS A 872 -18.25 11.43 15.55
C LYS A 872 -17.35 10.32 16.09
N ALA A 873 -17.28 9.18 15.41
CA ALA A 873 -16.37 8.09 15.80
C ALA A 873 -14.90 8.53 15.72
N LYS A 874 -14.51 9.25 14.67
CA LYS A 874 -13.16 9.83 14.57
C LYS A 874 -12.85 10.70 15.78
N GLU A 875 -13.73 11.66 16.07
CA GLU A 875 -13.56 12.60 17.18
C GLU A 875 -13.35 11.87 18.53
N VAL A 876 -14.16 10.86 18.80
CA VAL A 876 -14.12 10.10 20.05
C VAL A 876 -12.89 9.20 20.15
N LEU A 877 -12.49 8.54 19.06
CA LEU A 877 -11.33 7.68 19.04
C LEU A 877 -10.01 8.47 19.13
N GLU A 878 -9.96 9.67 18.55
CA GLU A 878 -8.81 10.57 18.71
C GLU A 878 -8.68 11.08 20.15
N GLN A 879 -9.79 11.40 20.81
CA GLN A 879 -9.78 11.76 22.24
C GLN A 879 -9.36 10.58 23.13
N TYR A 880 -9.81 9.38 22.81
CA TYR A 880 -9.40 8.16 23.50
C TYR A 880 -7.89 7.92 23.37
N LYS A 881 -7.31 8.10 22.17
CA LYS A 881 -5.85 8.04 21.96
C LYS A 881 -5.09 9.10 22.76
N ALA A 882 -5.69 10.28 22.95
CA ALA A 882 -5.14 11.35 23.77
C ALA A 882 -5.30 11.09 25.29
N GLY A 883 -5.84 9.94 25.70
CA GLY A 883 -6.01 9.52 27.09
C GLY A 883 -7.38 9.82 27.70
N ASN A 884 -8.29 10.47 26.96
CA ASN A 884 -9.63 10.76 27.44
C ASN A 884 -10.63 9.66 27.04
N LYS A 885 -10.95 8.76 27.99
CA LYS A 885 -11.83 7.61 27.74
C LYS A 885 -13.33 7.92 27.85
N GLU A 886 -13.70 9.04 28.48
CA GLU A 886 -15.10 9.37 28.81
C GLU A 886 -16.03 9.47 27.59
N PRO A 887 -15.63 10.12 26.46
CA PRO A 887 -16.46 10.16 25.26
C PRO A 887 -16.73 8.77 24.67
N LEU A 888 -15.74 7.88 24.71
CA LEU A 888 -15.88 6.51 24.20
C LEU A 888 -16.84 5.70 25.08
N ILE A 889 -16.68 5.80 26.40
CA ILE A 889 -17.56 5.14 27.37
C ILE A 889 -19.02 5.57 27.15
N ASN A 890 -19.27 6.88 27.00
CA ASN A 890 -20.63 7.39 26.82
C ASN A 890 -21.25 6.98 25.48
N ILE A 891 -20.48 6.98 24.38
CA ILE A 891 -20.99 6.51 23.08
C ILE A 891 -21.30 5.02 23.12
N LEU A 892 -20.42 4.19 23.69
CA LEU A 892 -20.66 2.75 23.80
C LEU A 892 -21.83 2.43 24.71
N ALA A 893 -21.98 3.13 25.84
CA ALA A 893 -23.09 2.93 26.76
C ALA A 893 -24.44 3.24 26.11
N GLU A 894 -24.58 4.39 25.43
CA GLU A 894 -25.82 4.72 24.72
C GLU A 894 -26.06 3.75 23.56
N GLY A 895 -25.02 3.40 22.79
CA GLY A 895 -25.13 2.45 21.69
C GLY A 895 -25.58 1.06 22.14
N ILE A 896 -24.98 0.50 23.19
CA ILE A 896 -25.37 -0.79 23.76
C ILE A 896 -26.79 -0.72 24.33
N SER A 897 -27.13 0.36 25.04
CA SER A 897 -28.47 0.59 25.59
C SER A 897 -29.52 0.60 24.49
N GLU A 898 -29.34 1.41 23.45
CA GLU A 898 -30.27 1.54 22.33
C GLU A 898 -30.37 0.27 21.48
N SER A 899 -29.24 -0.40 21.21
CA SER A 899 -29.26 -1.66 20.46
C SER A 899 -29.99 -2.75 21.23
N SER A 900 -29.81 -2.83 22.56
CA SER A 900 -30.55 -3.77 23.41
C SER A 900 -32.05 -3.44 23.45
N TYR A 901 -32.40 -2.15 23.51
CA TYR A 901 -33.78 -1.70 23.46
C TYR A 901 -34.45 -2.13 22.15
N GLU A 902 -33.82 -1.91 21.00
CA GLU A 902 -34.36 -2.32 19.70
C GLU A 902 -34.57 -3.84 19.60
N CYS A 903 -33.62 -4.65 20.08
CA CYS A 903 -33.76 -6.10 20.12
C CYS A 903 -35.00 -6.51 20.94
N MET A 904 -35.19 -5.92 22.12
CA MET A 904 -36.30 -6.25 23.02
C MET A 904 -37.65 -5.74 22.56
N HIS A 905 -37.69 -4.76 21.66
CA HIS A 905 -38.92 -4.17 21.10
C HIS A 905 -39.18 -4.57 19.64
N SER A 906 -38.40 -5.52 19.11
CA SER A 906 -38.61 -6.06 17.77
C SER A 906 -40.04 -6.56 17.60
N SER A 907 -40.64 -6.23 16.45
CA SER A 907 -41.99 -6.69 16.10
C SER A 907 -42.02 -8.19 15.85
N HIS A 908 -40.99 -8.71 15.17
CA HIS A 908 -40.94 -10.10 14.73
C HIS A 908 -39.56 -10.68 14.99
N MET A 909 -39.53 -11.86 15.59
CA MET A 909 -38.37 -12.73 15.68
C MET A 909 -38.45 -13.88 14.67
N PHE A 910 -39.67 -14.31 14.33
CA PHE A 910 -39.88 -15.44 13.43
C PHE A 910 -39.58 -15.09 11.95
N GLY A 911 -39.13 -16.07 11.19
CA GLY A 911 -38.77 -15.95 9.77
C GLY A 911 -37.31 -16.28 9.49
N GLY A 912 -36.76 -15.75 8.40
CA GLY A 912 -35.39 -16.06 7.99
C GLY A 912 -34.33 -15.65 9.03
N ARG A 913 -33.27 -16.44 9.17
CA ARG A 913 -32.14 -16.24 10.13
C ARG A 913 -31.24 -15.02 9.82
N ARG A 914 -31.72 -14.12 8.95
CA ARG A 914 -31.10 -12.84 8.54
C ARG A 914 -32.14 -11.71 8.61
N ASN A 915 -33.08 -11.80 9.57
CA ASN A 915 -34.09 -10.77 9.81
C ASN A 915 -33.56 -9.65 10.73
N ALA A 916 -34.36 -8.58 10.91
CA ALA A 916 -33.96 -7.40 11.69
C ALA A 916 -33.55 -7.73 13.14
N TYR A 917 -34.25 -8.67 13.80
CA TYR A 917 -33.88 -9.12 15.14
C TYR A 917 -32.50 -9.78 15.13
N CYS A 918 -32.26 -10.78 14.27
CA CYS A 918 -30.99 -11.49 14.20
C CYS A 918 -29.81 -10.55 13.91
N LEU A 919 -30.01 -9.57 13.02
CA LEU A 919 -29.00 -8.55 12.70
C LEU A 919 -28.72 -7.64 13.91
N GLY A 920 -29.77 -7.17 14.59
CA GLY A 920 -29.64 -6.34 15.79
C GLY A 920 -28.91 -7.05 16.93
N VAL A 921 -29.20 -8.34 17.14
CA VAL A 921 -28.52 -9.19 18.12
C VAL A 921 -27.04 -9.33 17.81
N GLY A 922 -26.69 -9.59 16.53
CA GLY A 922 -25.28 -9.68 16.11
C GLY A 922 -24.51 -8.37 16.29
N LEU A 923 -25.15 -7.22 16.04
CA LEU A 923 -24.54 -5.91 16.25
C LEU A 923 -24.34 -5.60 17.74
N LEU A 924 -25.31 -5.94 18.60
CA LEU A 924 -25.18 -5.79 20.05
C LEU A 924 -24.02 -6.63 20.60
N ASP A 925 -23.91 -7.89 20.17
CA ASP A 925 -22.83 -8.81 20.58
C ASP A 925 -21.45 -8.23 20.25
N ARG A 926 -21.27 -7.71 19.03
CA ARG A 926 -20.01 -7.07 18.60
C ARG A 926 -19.67 -5.82 19.41
N LEU A 927 -20.65 -4.99 19.78
CA LEU A 927 -20.44 -3.82 20.63
C LEU A 927 -19.98 -4.22 22.04
N ILE A 928 -20.59 -5.26 22.60
CA ILE A 928 -20.22 -5.81 23.91
C ILE A 928 -18.81 -6.39 23.87
N ASP A 929 -18.49 -7.21 22.87
CA ASP A 929 -17.17 -7.81 22.71
C ASP A 929 -16.07 -6.76 22.55
N TYR A 930 -16.34 -5.69 21.80
CA TYR A 930 -15.42 -4.56 21.70
C TYR A 930 -15.12 -3.95 23.07
N SER A 931 -16.14 -3.71 23.90
CA SER A 931 -15.96 -3.13 25.24
C SER A 931 -15.19 -4.04 26.21
N LYS A 932 -15.18 -5.36 25.98
CA LYS A 932 -14.42 -6.35 26.79
C LYS A 932 -12.94 -6.46 26.43
N ARG A 933 -12.49 -5.91 25.29
CA ARG A 933 -11.10 -6.04 24.81
C ARG A 933 -10.09 -5.32 25.73
N GLU A 934 -10.49 -4.23 26.37
CA GLU A 934 -9.62 -3.43 27.23
C GLU A 934 -9.98 -3.59 28.73
N PRO A 935 -8.99 -3.82 29.61
CA PRO A 935 -9.21 -3.84 31.05
C PRO A 935 -9.90 -2.57 31.56
N GLY A 936 -11.04 -2.73 32.23
CA GLY A 936 -11.81 -1.66 32.87
C GLY A 936 -12.74 -0.85 31.96
N LEU A 937 -12.67 -1.02 30.63
CA LEU A 937 -13.60 -0.34 29.71
C LEU A 937 -15.03 -0.91 29.82
N TYR A 938 -15.15 -2.24 29.83
CA TYR A 938 -16.43 -2.94 30.01
C TYR A 938 -17.12 -2.50 31.30
N ASP A 939 -16.42 -2.51 32.43
CA ASP A 939 -16.99 -2.15 33.73
C ASP A 939 -17.48 -0.70 33.74
N ALA A 940 -16.71 0.23 33.14
CA ALA A 940 -17.08 1.63 33.03
C ALA A 940 -18.32 1.86 32.14
N VAL A 941 -18.41 1.14 31.02
CA VAL A 941 -19.59 1.16 30.14
C VAL A 941 -20.81 0.59 30.86
N MET A 942 -20.67 -0.58 31.49
CA MET A 942 -21.75 -1.22 32.25
C MET A 942 -22.20 -0.37 33.45
N ALA A 943 -21.31 0.40 34.08
CA ALA A 943 -21.68 1.31 35.16
C ALA A 943 -22.64 2.44 34.73
N LYS A 944 -22.60 2.83 33.45
CA LYS A 944 -23.48 3.87 32.87
C LYS A 944 -24.85 3.32 32.43
N LEU A 945 -24.99 2.00 32.32
CA LEU A 945 -26.25 1.39 31.90
C LEU A 945 -27.27 1.32 33.04
N THR A 946 -28.53 1.54 32.71
CA THR A 946 -29.64 1.34 33.66
C THR A 946 -29.81 -0.14 34.01
N PRO A 947 -30.41 -0.49 35.16
CA PRO A 947 -30.74 -1.87 35.50
C PRO A 947 -31.56 -2.58 34.42
N GLU A 948 -32.49 -1.84 33.79
CA GLU A 948 -33.30 -2.36 32.69
C GLU A 948 -32.46 -2.68 31.46
N ALA A 949 -31.53 -1.80 31.06
CA ALA A 949 -30.65 -2.04 29.90
C ALA A 949 -29.77 -3.27 30.13
N LYS A 950 -29.19 -3.44 31.33
CA LYS A 950 -28.42 -4.64 31.69
C LYS A 950 -29.24 -5.91 31.55
N GLN A 951 -30.47 -5.87 32.07
CA GLN A 951 -31.37 -7.01 31.99
C GLN A 951 -31.77 -7.36 30.55
N ASN A 952 -32.01 -6.35 29.72
CA ASN A 952 -32.34 -6.51 28.31
C ASN A 952 -31.17 -7.12 27.51
N ILE A 953 -29.93 -6.75 27.85
CA ILE A 953 -28.73 -7.35 27.26
C ILE A 953 -28.66 -8.83 27.59
N ASP A 954 -28.78 -9.19 28.87
CA ASP A 954 -28.71 -10.59 29.30
C ASP A 954 -29.80 -11.44 28.62
N ASP A 955 -31.03 -10.92 28.54
CA ASP A 955 -32.15 -11.58 27.86
C ASP A 955 -31.87 -11.78 26.36
N THR A 956 -31.32 -10.77 25.71
CA THR A 956 -31.00 -10.80 24.28
C THR A 956 -29.89 -11.82 23.99
N LEU A 957 -28.83 -11.83 24.80
CA LEU A 957 -27.71 -12.78 24.64
C LEU A 957 -28.12 -14.22 24.97
N ASN A 958 -28.99 -14.44 25.95
CA ASN A 958 -29.56 -15.76 26.23
C ASN A 958 -30.35 -16.30 25.03
N LEU A 959 -31.14 -15.47 24.36
CA LEU A 959 -31.84 -15.88 23.13
C LEU A 959 -30.91 -16.11 21.94
N LYS A 960 -29.85 -15.32 21.84
CA LYS A 960 -28.80 -15.51 20.83
C LYS A 960 -28.21 -16.92 20.89
N GLU A 961 -28.01 -17.46 22.10
CA GLU A 961 -27.49 -18.82 22.26
C GLU A 961 -28.36 -19.87 21.55
N TYR A 962 -29.69 -19.75 21.66
CA TYR A 962 -30.62 -20.65 20.98
C TYR A 962 -30.67 -20.41 19.47
N LEU A 963 -30.58 -19.15 19.02
CA LEU A 963 -30.44 -18.82 17.60
C LEU A 963 -29.18 -19.45 16.99
N ASP A 964 -28.05 -19.34 17.68
CA ASP A 964 -26.76 -19.85 17.22
C ASP A 964 -26.77 -21.39 17.15
N LYS A 965 -27.36 -22.07 18.14
CA LYS A 965 -27.56 -23.53 18.11
C LYS A 965 -28.51 -23.98 16.99
N CYS A 966 -29.59 -23.23 16.77
CA CYS A 966 -30.53 -23.47 15.66
C CYS A 966 -29.82 -23.38 14.31
N ILE A 967 -29.07 -22.31 14.05
CA ILE A 967 -28.30 -22.12 12.80
C ILE A 967 -27.26 -23.22 12.61
N ALA A 968 -26.52 -23.57 13.67
CA ALA A 968 -25.53 -24.64 13.62
C ALA A 968 -26.17 -25.99 13.25
N SER A 969 -27.34 -26.27 13.80
CA SER A 969 -28.12 -27.47 13.51
C SER A 969 -28.71 -27.48 12.09
N GLU A 970 -29.24 -26.35 11.61
CA GLU A 970 -29.70 -26.20 10.23
C GLU A 970 -28.56 -26.44 9.23
N LYS A 971 -27.38 -25.85 9.49
CA LYS A 971 -26.18 -26.02 8.67
C LYS A 971 -25.71 -27.47 8.69
N LYS A 972 -25.68 -28.12 9.86
CA LYS A 972 -25.31 -29.53 10.01
C LYS A 972 -26.24 -30.45 9.21
N LEU A 973 -27.54 -30.20 9.21
CA LEU A 973 -28.50 -30.94 8.39
C LEU A 973 -28.31 -30.68 6.90
N ASP A 974 -28.12 -29.43 6.50
CA ASP A 974 -27.92 -29.05 5.09
C ASP A 974 -26.63 -29.64 4.52
N ASP A 975 -25.53 -29.60 5.27
CA ASP A 975 -24.26 -30.21 4.90
C ASP A 975 -24.37 -31.73 4.83
N ALA A 976 -25.15 -32.36 5.72
CA ALA A 976 -25.41 -33.78 5.68
C ALA A 976 -26.17 -34.18 4.40
N VAL A 977 -27.19 -33.41 4.01
CA VAL A 977 -27.93 -33.63 2.76
C VAL A 977 -27.06 -33.38 1.53
N LYS A 978 -26.33 -32.26 1.46
CA LYS A 978 -25.48 -31.91 0.31
C LYS A 978 -24.34 -32.91 0.10
N ASN A 979 -23.76 -33.40 1.17
CA ASN A 979 -22.59 -34.29 1.12
C ASN A 979 -22.95 -35.78 1.28
N ASN A 980 -24.23 -36.13 1.36
CA ASN A 980 -24.72 -37.49 1.61
C ASN A 980 -24.11 -38.14 2.87
N ILE A 981 -24.01 -37.38 3.97
CA ILE A 981 -23.51 -37.86 5.26
C ILE A 981 -24.70 -38.35 6.09
N THR A 982 -24.62 -39.56 6.64
CA THR A 982 -25.63 -40.10 7.56
C THR A 982 -25.34 -39.61 8.98
N LEU A 983 -26.31 -38.91 9.60
CA LEU A 983 -26.22 -38.50 11.00
C LEU A 983 -26.77 -39.59 11.91
N SER A 984 -26.21 -39.72 13.12
CA SER A 984 -26.78 -40.61 14.14
C SER A 984 -28.16 -40.10 14.60
N GLU A 985 -29.03 -41.00 15.09
CA GLU A 985 -30.34 -40.59 15.64
C GLU A 985 -30.21 -39.58 16.77
N ALA A 986 -29.16 -39.69 17.60
CA ALA A 986 -28.88 -38.73 18.67
C ALA A 986 -28.57 -37.33 18.10
N GLU A 987 -27.76 -37.25 17.04
CA GLU A 987 -27.47 -35.98 16.37
C GLU A 987 -28.70 -35.40 15.67
N LYS A 988 -29.52 -36.24 15.05
CA LYS A 988 -30.80 -35.83 14.44
C LYS A 988 -31.76 -35.26 15.48
N LYS A 989 -31.92 -35.93 16.62
CA LYS A 989 -32.74 -35.45 17.75
C LYS A 989 -32.21 -34.14 18.33
N GLN A 990 -30.90 -33.99 18.46
CA GLN A 990 -30.30 -32.74 18.93
C GLN A 990 -30.55 -31.60 17.93
N CYS A 991 -30.38 -31.84 16.62
CA CYS A 991 -30.66 -30.83 15.60
C CYS A 991 -32.14 -30.41 15.61
N LEU A 992 -33.06 -31.36 15.73
CA LEU A 992 -34.49 -31.08 15.88
C LEU A 992 -34.77 -30.26 17.14
N LYS A 993 -34.20 -30.66 18.29
CA LYS A 993 -34.38 -29.94 19.55
C LYS A 993 -33.97 -28.48 19.40
N ASP A 994 -32.78 -28.20 18.85
CA ASP A 994 -32.26 -26.84 18.74
C ASP A 994 -33.09 -25.97 17.78
N ILE A 995 -33.52 -26.53 16.63
CA ILE A 995 -34.36 -25.82 15.65
C ILE A 995 -35.76 -25.53 16.24
N VAL A 996 -36.44 -26.58 16.74
CA VAL A 996 -37.79 -26.48 17.30
C VAL A 996 -37.82 -25.56 18.52
N THR A 997 -36.80 -25.59 19.38
CA THR A 997 -36.72 -24.70 20.55
C THR A 997 -36.71 -23.23 20.12
N TYR A 998 -35.86 -22.85 19.15
CA TYR A 998 -35.80 -21.46 18.70
C TYR A 998 -37.08 -21.04 17.95
N ASP A 999 -37.63 -21.90 17.09
CA ASP A 999 -38.88 -21.61 16.39
C ASP A 999 -40.06 -21.47 17.36
N PHE A 1000 -40.12 -22.31 18.41
CA PHE A 1000 -41.11 -22.17 19.47
C PHE A 1000 -40.97 -20.84 20.22
N LEU A 1001 -39.74 -20.46 20.59
CA LEU A 1001 -39.47 -19.19 21.27
C LEU A 1001 -39.86 -17.98 20.40
N SER A 1002 -39.49 -18.00 19.11
CA SER A 1002 -39.76 -16.90 18.18
C SER A 1002 -41.24 -16.76 17.81
N VAL A 1003 -41.97 -17.86 17.61
CA VAL A 1003 -43.42 -17.83 17.38
C VAL A 1003 -44.17 -17.32 18.61
N ASN A 1004 -43.80 -17.78 19.81
CA ASN A 1004 -44.42 -17.29 21.05
C ASN A 1004 -44.09 -15.83 21.31
N HIS A 1005 -42.86 -15.39 21.02
CA HIS A 1005 -42.49 -13.98 21.10
C HIS A 1005 -43.42 -13.13 20.24
N ASP A 1006 -43.59 -13.48 18.96
CA ASP A 1006 -44.43 -12.74 18.02
C ASP A 1006 -45.90 -12.74 18.47
N LYS A 1007 -46.38 -13.88 18.99
CA LYS A 1007 -47.73 -13.98 19.55
C LYS A 1007 -47.96 -13.05 20.75
N PHE A 1008 -47.06 -13.06 21.73
CA PHE A 1008 -47.17 -12.17 22.89
C PHE A 1008 -47.00 -10.70 22.50
N ARG A 1009 -46.23 -10.40 21.46
CA ARG A 1009 -46.11 -9.06 20.90
C ARG A 1009 -47.45 -8.57 20.34
N ASP A 1010 -48.11 -9.40 19.53
CA ASP A 1010 -49.44 -9.11 19.02
C ASP A 1010 -50.44 -8.91 20.16
N GLU A 1011 -50.41 -9.79 21.18
CA GLU A 1011 -51.27 -9.67 22.36
C GLU A 1011 -51.02 -8.37 23.16
N GLN A 1012 -49.79 -7.88 23.25
CA GLN A 1012 -49.49 -6.60 23.92
C GLN A 1012 -50.14 -5.42 23.19
N VAL A 1013 -50.00 -5.37 21.85
CA VAL A 1013 -50.61 -4.32 21.03
C VAL A 1013 -52.12 -4.43 21.04
N GLU A 1014 -52.65 -5.65 20.92
CA GLU A 1014 -54.09 -5.90 20.93
C GLU A 1014 -54.72 -5.58 22.28
N ASN A 1015 -54.01 -5.72 23.40
CA ASN A 1015 -54.54 -5.47 24.75
C ASN A 1015 -54.36 -4.05 25.26
N ASP A 1016 -53.49 -3.25 24.63
CA ASP A 1016 -53.28 -1.87 25.01
C ASP A 1016 -54.52 -1.01 24.73
N MET A 1017 -54.99 -0.28 25.75
CA MET A 1017 -56.23 0.48 25.68
C MET A 1017 -56.17 1.62 24.65
N ALA A 1018 -55.02 2.30 24.56
CA ALA A 1018 -54.86 3.39 23.61
C ALA A 1018 -54.83 2.87 22.17
N CYS A 1019 -54.16 1.73 21.93
CA CYS A 1019 -54.20 1.03 20.64
C CYS A 1019 -55.63 0.58 20.29
N LYS A 1020 -56.36 -0.04 21.22
CA LYS A 1020 -57.75 -0.49 21.00
C LYS A 1020 -58.67 0.67 20.64
N GLU A 1021 -58.63 1.74 21.42
CA GLU A 1021 -59.48 2.92 21.23
C GLU A 1021 -59.17 3.65 19.91
N PHE A 1022 -57.89 3.70 19.53
CA PHE A 1022 -57.47 4.27 18.26
C PHE A 1022 -57.87 3.40 17.06
N LYS A 1023 -57.58 2.09 17.11
CA LYS A 1023 -57.95 1.13 16.04
C LYS A 1023 -59.47 1.05 15.82
N ALA A 1024 -60.27 1.18 16.88
CA ALA A 1024 -61.73 1.23 16.77
C ALA A 1024 -62.25 2.48 16.03
N LYS A 1025 -61.47 3.57 16.01
CA LYS A 1025 -61.81 4.83 15.33
C LYS A 1025 -61.06 5.00 14.01
N TYR A 1026 -60.08 4.16 13.70
CA TYR A 1026 -59.14 4.33 12.59
C TYR A 1026 -59.83 4.49 11.24
N ASP A 1027 -60.78 3.61 10.91
CA ASP A 1027 -61.52 3.66 9.64
C ASP A 1027 -62.38 4.92 9.55
N ASN A 1028 -63.03 5.32 10.65
CA ASN A 1028 -63.85 6.52 10.70
C ASN A 1028 -63.01 7.79 10.56
N LEU A 1029 -61.86 7.87 11.24
CA LEU A 1029 -60.91 8.98 11.12
C LEU A 1029 -60.34 9.06 9.71
N THR A 1030 -60.01 7.91 9.10
CA THR A 1030 -59.53 7.84 7.70
C THR A 1030 -60.60 8.37 6.75
N MET A 1031 -61.86 7.96 6.94
CA MET A 1031 -62.98 8.45 6.13
C MET A 1031 -63.28 9.94 6.38
N ASP A 1032 -63.17 10.44 7.61
CA ASP A 1032 -63.38 11.85 7.92
C ASP A 1032 -62.25 12.75 7.36
N ILE A 1033 -61.02 12.24 7.24
CA ILE A 1033 -59.92 12.90 6.52
C ILE A 1033 -60.17 12.90 5.00
N ILE A 1034 -60.50 11.75 4.42
CA ILE A 1034 -60.76 11.62 2.96
C ILE A 1034 -61.95 12.48 2.53
N THR A 1035 -62.98 12.60 3.39
CA THR A 1035 -64.17 13.42 3.13
C THR A 1035 -63.99 14.90 3.48
N GLY A 1036 -62.82 15.29 3.99
CA GLY A 1036 -62.48 16.68 4.30
C GLY A 1036 -63.15 17.25 5.56
N LYS A 1037 -63.72 16.41 6.43
CA LYS A 1037 -64.26 16.83 7.74
C LYS A 1037 -63.16 17.12 8.76
N ILE A 1038 -62.03 16.43 8.64
CA ILE A 1038 -60.80 16.71 9.39
C ILE A 1038 -59.79 17.25 8.37
N THR A 1039 -59.47 18.54 8.46
CA THR A 1039 -58.60 19.24 7.50
C THR A 1039 -57.18 19.43 8.01
N ASP A 1040 -56.96 19.18 9.30
CA ASP A 1040 -55.71 19.39 10.03
C ASP A 1040 -54.92 18.10 10.29
N MET A 1041 -55.39 16.95 9.77
CA MET A 1041 -54.75 15.64 9.93
C MET A 1041 -54.75 14.89 8.59
N THR A 1042 -53.64 14.23 8.25
CA THR A 1042 -53.53 13.41 7.04
C THR A 1042 -53.61 11.91 7.33
N ALA A 1043 -53.87 11.08 6.32
CA ALA A 1043 -53.82 9.62 6.47
C ALA A 1043 -52.45 9.13 6.95
N ASP A 1044 -51.37 9.81 6.55
CA ASP A 1044 -50.02 9.53 7.05
C ASP A 1044 -49.88 9.83 8.54
N ASP A 1045 -50.58 10.84 9.07
CA ASP A 1045 -50.58 11.16 10.49
C ASP A 1045 -51.32 10.10 11.31
N LEU A 1046 -52.38 9.49 10.76
CA LEU A 1046 -53.03 8.32 11.36
C LEU A 1046 -52.11 7.10 11.46
N ILE A 1047 -51.37 6.77 10.39
CA ILE A 1047 -50.40 5.66 10.40
C ILE A 1047 -49.30 5.91 11.46
N LYS A 1048 -48.88 7.16 11.64
CA LYS A 1048 -47.87 7.53 12.63
C LYS A 1048 -48.38 7.46 14.07
N ILE A 1049 -49.62 7.89 14.30
CA ILE A 1049 -50.26 7.74 15.62
C ILE A 1049 -50.42 6.25 15.94
N ASP A 1050 -50.84 5.43 14.97
CA ASP A 1050 -50.92 3.97 15.14
C ASP A 1050 -49.57 3.40 15.55
N THR A 1051 -48.52 3.70 14.78
CA THR A 1051 -47.16 3.19 15.04
C THR A 1051 -46.64 3.64 16.40
N LYS A 1052 -46.90 4.89 16.81
CA LYS A 1052 -46.50 5.42 18.12
C LYS A 1052 -47.22 4.68 19.25
N LEU A 1053 -48.52 4.46 19.12
CA LEU A 1053 -49.31 3.72 20.10
C LEU A 1053 -48.84 2.27 20.19
N GLU A 1054 -48.60 1.62 19.04
CA GLU A 1054 -48.06 0.26 19.00
C GLU A 1054 -46.68 0.16 19.65
N GLN A 1055 -45.80 1.16 19.45
CA GLN A 1055 -44.49 1.18 20.12
C GLN A 1055 -44.61 1.41 21.63
N ALA A 1056 -45.53 2.28 22.07
CA ALA A 1056 -45.79 2.53 23.49
C ALA A 1056 -46.42 1.31 24.21
N ALA A 1057 -47.20 0.50 23.49
CA ALA A 1057 -47.79 -0.74 24.00
C ALA A 1057 -46.75 -1.85 24.24
N ARG A 1058 -45.61 -1.80 23.54
CA ARG A 1058 -44.59 -2.84 23.58
C ARG A 1058 -43.81 -2.79 24.89
N LYS A 1059 -43.73 -3.95 25.54
CA LYS A 1059 -42.94 -4.15 26.77
C LYS A 1059 -42.05 -5.39 26.62
N PRO A 1060 -40.98 -5.54 27.41
CA PRO A 1060 -40.24 -6.79 27.50
C PRO A 1060 -41.18 -7.98 27.79
N ILE A 1061 -41.11 -9.02 26.97
CA ILE A 1061 -41.96 -10.22 27.08
C ILE A 1061 -41.35 -11.17 28.11
N ALA A 1062 -41.61 -10.92 29.39
CA ALA A 1062 -41.07 -11.72 30.50
C ALA A 1062 -41.44 -13.23 30.41
N GLN A 1063 -42.56 -13.54 29.74
CA GLN A 1063 -43.03 -14.91 29.50
C GLN A 1063 -42.09 -15.73 28.60
N VAL A 1064 -41.30 -15.06 27.75
CA VAL A 1064 -40.33 -15.68 26.86
C VAL A 1064 -38.92 -15.42 27.38
N HIS A 1065 -38.55 -14.15 27.53
CA HIS A 1065 -37.20 -13.72 27.90
C HIS A 1065 -36.87 -14.01 29.37
N GLY A 1066 -37.80 -13.67 30.27
CA GLY A 1066 -37.60 -13.80 31.72
C GLY A 1066 -37.44 -15.25 32.20
N ARG A 1067 -38.06 -16.20 31.50
CA ARG A 1067 -37.92 -17.64 31.80
C ARG A 1067 -36.51 -18.18 31.51
N LEU A 1068 -35.80 -17.56 30.57
CA LEU A 1068 -34.45 -18.02 30.20
C LEU A 1068 -33.38 -17.63 31.22
N ARG A 1069 -33.70 -16.74 32.16
CA ARG A 1069 -32.77 -16.24 33.20
C ARG A 1069 -32.45 -17.28 34.27
N THR A 1070 -33.32 -18.26 34.48
CA THR A 1070 -33.16 -19.26 35.55
C THR A 1070 -33.06 -20.67 34.99
N GLU A 1071 -32.37 -21.54 35.73
CA GLU A 1071 -32.28 -22.96 35.38
C GLU A 1071 -33.66 -23.65 35.38
N GLU A 1072 -34.51 -23.30 36.35
CA GLU A 1072 -35.89 -23.80 36.42
C GLU A 1072 -36.72 -23.39 35.18
N GLY A 1073 -36.57 -22.14 34.72
CA GLY A 1073 -37.29 -21.67 33.55
C GLY A 1073 -36.79 -22.31 32.24
N ARG A 1074 -35.48 -22.56 32.12
CA ARG A 1074 -34.92 -23.38 31.03
C ARG A 1074 -35.44 -24.81 31.04
N LYS A 1075 -35.55 -25.43 32.22
CA LYS A 1075 -36.14 -26.77 32.35
C LYS A 1075 -37.60 -26.81 31.90
N LYS A 1076 -38.41 -25.82 32.28
CA LYS A 1076 -39.81 -25.70 31.83
C LYS A 1076 -39.95 -25.49 30.33
N LEU A 1077 -39.00 -24.79 29.70
CA LEU A 1077 -38.93 -24.67 28.25
C LEU A 1077 -38.67 -26.03 27.60
N ASP A 1078 -37.67 -26.76 28.10
CA ASP A 1078 -37.35 -28.10 27.61
C ASP A 1078 -38.55 -29.06 27.76
N GLU A 1079 -39.25 -29.03 28.90
CA GLU A 1079 -40.47 -29.82 29.14
C GLU A 1079 -41.60 -29.46 28.15
N ALA A 1080 -41.73 -28.19 27.75
CA ALA A 1080 -42.73 -27.74 26.79
C ALA A 1080 -42.37 -28.07 25.33
N VAL A 1081 -41.07 -28.08 25.01
CA VAL A 1081 -40.57 -28.34 23.65
C VAL A 1081 -40.44 -29.84 23.37
N GLN A 1082 -40.11 -30.65 24.37
CA GLN A 1082 -39.86 -32.08 24.20
C GLN A 1082 -40.99 -32.84 23.47
N PRO A 1083 -42.29 -32.64 23.79
CA PRO A 1083 -43.38 -33.29 23.05
C PRO A 1083 -43.47 -32.86 21.57
N LEU A 1084 -43.06 -31.63 21.26
CA LEU A 1084 -43.06 -31.08 19.89
C LEU A 1084 -41.91 -31.68 19.06
N VAL A 1085 -40.75 -31.88 19.69
CA VAL A 1085 -39.61 -32.57 19.09
C VAL A 1085 -39.93 -34.05 18.84
N ASP A 1086 -40.54 -34.73 19.82
CA ASP A 1086 -40.89 -36.15 19.72
C ASP A 1086 -41.97 -36.45 18.67
N ALA A 1087 -42.77 -35.44 18.28
CA ALA A 1087 -43.74 -35.53 17.21
C ALA A 1087 -43.09 -35.61 15.80
N ILE A 1088 -41.81 -35.24 15.67
CA ILE A 1088 -41.07 -35.30 14.40
C ILE A 1088 -40.19 -36.58 14.41
N PRO A 1089 -40.44 -37.56 13.51
CA PRO A 1089 -39.72 -38.82 13.52
C PRO A 1089 -38.24 -38.61 13.12
N ALA A 1090 -37.31 -38.84 14.06
CA ALA A 1090 -35.87 -38.70 13.83
C ALA A 1090 -35.24 -39.86 13.03
N ASN A 1091 -35.98 -40.95 12.80
CA ASN A 1091 -35.54 -42.14 12.05
C ASN A 1091 -35.75 -42.01 10.53
N VAL A 1092 -36.03 -40.80 10.03
CA VAL A 1092 -36.20 -40.51 8.59
C VAL A 1092 -34.88 -40.03 7.96
N PRO A 1093 -34.76 -40.07 6.62
CA PRO A 1093 -33.63 -39.47 5.90
C PRO A 1093 -33.44 -37.98 6.25
N GLU A 1094 -32.19 -37.51 6.22
CA GLU A 1094 -31.80 -36.14 6.59
C GLU A 1094 -32.56 -35.08 5.79
N LYS A 1095 -32.89 -35.38 4.52
CA LYS A 1095 -33.68 -34.50 3.65
C LYS A 1095 -35.13 -34.32 4.13
N ASP A 1096 -35.75 -35.40 4.59
CA ASP A 1096 -37.13 -35.37 5.09
C ASP A 1096 -37.15 -34.71 6.48
N LEU A 1097 -36.13 -34.97 7.29
CA LEU A 1097 -35.91 -34.33 8.59
C LEU A 1097 -35.71 -32.82 8.44
N GLN A 1098 -34.84 -32.39 7.52
CA GLN A 1098 -34.60 -30.98 7.19
C GLN A 1098 -35.90 -30.30 6.76
N SER A 1099 -36.68 -30.94 5.89
CA SER A 1099 -37.97 -30.42 5.42
C SER A 1099 -39.00 -30.32 6.56
N ALA A 1100 -39.06 -31.31 7.45
CA ALA A 1100 -39.96 -31.29 8.60
C ALA A 1100 -39.56 -30.20 9.61
N ALA A 1101 -38.27 -30.07 9.91
CA ALA A 1101 -37.73 -29.06 10.81
C ALA A 1101 -37.97 -27.63 10.31
N MET A 1102 -37.70 -27.36 9.03
CA MET A 1102 -37.89 -26.03 8.44
C MET A 1102 -39.36 -25.60 8.33
N ASN A 1103 -40.29 -26.55 8.23
CA ASN A 1103 -41.72 -26.26 8.14
C ASN A 1103 -42.41 -26.18 9.51
N PHE A 1104 -41.74 -26.62 10.59
CA PHE A 1104 -42.33 -26.67 11.93
C PHE A 1104 -42.82 -25.29 12.40
N GLY A 1105 -41.95 -24.28 12.35
CA GLY A 1105 -42.29 -22.94 12.83
C GLY A 1105 -43.45 -22.27 12.08
N GLU A 1106 -43.53 -22.45 10.75
CA GLU A 1106 -44.64 -21.94 9.94
C GLU A 1106 -45.97 -22.64 10.29
N ASN A 1107 -45.93 -23.96 10.50
CA ASN A 1107 -47.10 -24.73 10.92
C ASN A 1107 -47.57 -24.30 12.32
N LEU A 1108 -46.64 -24.15 13.27
CA LEU A 1108 -46.94 -23.70 14.63
C LEU A 1108 -47.55 -22.29 14.63
N LYS A 1109 -46.98 -21.36 13.86
CA LYS A 1109 -47.51 -20.01 13.69
C LYS A 1109 -48.92 -20.03 13.10
N THR A 1110 -49.15 -20.86 12.08
CA THR A 1110 -50.47 -21.02 11.44
C THR A 1110 -51.51 -21.58 12.42
N GLU A 1111 -51.13 -22.60 13.21
CA GLU A 1111 -51.99 -23.22 14.20
C GLU A 1111 -52.38 -22.23 15.32
N MET A 1112 -51.42 -21.45 15.82
CA MET A 1112 -51.66 -20.41 16.82
C MET A 1112 -52.49 -19.22 16.27
N GLY A 1113 -52.40 -18.95 14.96
CA GLY A 1113 -53.16 -17.90 14.27
C GLY A 1113 -54.56 -18.31 13.80
N ARG A 1114 -54.91 -19.60 13.86
CA ARG A 1114 -56.14 -20.17 13.28
C ARG A 1114 -57.42 -19.47 13.77
N ALA A 1115 -57.50 -19.15 15.06
CA ALA A 1115 -58.63 -18.42 15.64
C ALA A 1115 -58.78 -16.98 15.09
N LYS A 1116 -57.66 -16.30 14.78
CA LYS A 1116 -57.68 -14.95 14.17
C LYS A 1116 -58.07 -15.00 12.69
N VAL A 1117 -57.60 -16.01 11.95
CA VAL A 1117 -57.96 -16.22 10.54
C VAL A 1117 -59.44 -16.56 10.40
N GLU A 1118 -59.97 -17.43 11.26
CA GLU A 1118 -61.40 -17.78 11.30
C GLU A 1118 -62.26 -16.55 11.68
N ALA A 1119 -61.82 -15.72 12.64
CA ALA A 1119 -62.51 -14.48 13.01
C ALA A 1119 -62.46 -13.39 11.91
N ALA A 1120 -61.34 -13.26 11.20
CA ALA A 1120 -61.18 -12.35 10.07
C ALA A 1120 -62.03 -12.78 8.87
N ALA A 1121 -62.12 -14.09 8.59
CA ALA A 1121 -63.03 -14.65 7.59
C ALA A 1121 -64.49 -14.35 7.94
N ALA A 1122 -64.90 -14.53 9.19
CA ALA A 1122 -66.24 -14.20 9.67
C ALA A 1122 -66.57 -12.70 9.55
N LYS A 1123 -65.62 -11.80 9.88
CA LYS A 1123 -65.78 -10.35 9.68
C LYS A 1123 -65.88 -9.98 8.20
N ARG A 1124 -65.13 -10.66 7.33
CA ARG A 1124 -65.17 -10.44 5.88
C ARG A 1124 -66.53 -10.87 5.30
N GLU A 1125 -67.10 -11.98 5.76
CA GLU A 1125 -68.46 -12.40 5.43
C GLU A 1125 -69.52 -11.39 5.92
N GLN A 1126 -69.39 -10.89 7.15
CA GLN A 1126 -70.27 -9.82 7.66
C GLN A 1126 -70.17 -8.52 6.85
N PHE A 1127 -68.97 -8.12 6.44
CA PHE A 1127 -68.76 -6.94 5.61
C PHE A 1127 -69.36 -7.11 4.20
N ILE A 1128 -69.21 -8.29 3.60
CA ILE A 1128 -69.85 -8.64 2.31
C ILE A 1128 -71.38 -8.60 2.46
N GLN A 1129 -71.94 -9.10 3.56
CA GLN A 1129 -73.38 -9.01 3.85
C GLN A 1129 -73.85 -7.55 4.04
N MET A 1130 -73.08 -6.71 4.73
CA MET A 1130 -73.40 -5.28 4.90
C MET A 1130 -73.32 -4.50 3.58
N GLN A 1131 -72.37 -4.80 2.70
CA GLN A 1131 -72.31 -4.18 1.37
C GLN A 1131 -73.48 -4.61 0.48
N ASN A 1132 -73.93 -5.86 0.60
CA ASN A 1132 -75.10 -6.34 -0.13
C ASN A 1132 -76.42 -5.70 0.39
N ASN A 1133 -76.52 -5.41 1.70
CA ASN A 1133 -77.68 -4.74 2.29
C ASN A 1133 -77.75 -3.22 2.02
N LYS A 1134 -76.63 -2.56 1.65
CA LYS A 1134 -76.60 -1.13 1.28
C LYS A 1134 -77.00 -0.84 -0.17
N LYS A 1135 -77.33 -1.86 -0.98
CA LYS A 1135 -77.67 -1.72 -2.41
C LYS A 1135 -79.17 -1.62 -2.72
N ILE A 1136 -80.04 -1.45 -1.72
CA ILE A 1136 -81.49 -1.27 -1.94
C ILE A 1136 -81.96 -0.04 -1.16
N GLU A 1137 -81.82 1.13 -1.78
CA GLU A 1137 -82.74 2.27 -1.63
C GLU A 1137 -82.46 3.24 -2.79
N GLU A 1138 -83.05 2.95 -3.95
CA GLU A 1138 -83.11 3.92 -5.05
C GLU A 1138 -84.11 5.03 -4.69
N PRO A 1139 -83.76 6.31 -4.85
CA PRO A 1139 -84.72 7.40 -4.73
C PRO A 1139 -85.61 7.41 -5.98
N LYS A 1140 -86.92 7.22 -5.78
CA LYS A 1140 -87.94 7.49 -6.81
C LYS A 1140 -87.82 8.95 -7.27
N ALA A 1141 -87.53 9.11 -8.55
CA ALA A 1141 -87.55 10.40 -9.25
C ALA A 1141 -88.95 11.05 -9.16
N MET A 1142 -89.00 12.31 -8.74
CA MET A 1142 -90.11 13.22 -9.04
C MET A 1142 -89.94 13.73 -10.47
N GLY A 1143 -90.96 13.52 -11.32
CA GLY A 1143 -91.09 14.15 -12.64
C GLY A 1143 -91.57 15.61 -12.55
N PRO A 1144 -91.51 16.38 -13.64
CA PRO A 1144 -91.63 17.83 -13.61
C PRO A 1144 -93.08 18.32 -13.73
N ALA A 1145 -93.46 19.27 -12.88
CA ALA A 1145 -94.32 20.44 -13.15
C ALA A 1145 -94.35 21.33 -11.89
#